data_AF-A0A9E3NXY4-F1
#
_entry.id   AF-A0A9E3NXY4-F1
#
_cell.length_a   1.000
_cell.length_b   1.000
_cell.length_c   1.000
_cell.angle_alpha   90.00
_cell.angle_beta   90.00
_cell.angle_gamma   90.00
#
_symmetry.space_group_name_H-M   'P 1'
#
loop_
_entity.id
_entity.type
_entity.pdbx_description
1 polymer ?
#
loop_
_entity_poly.entity_id
_entity_poly.type
_entity_poly.pdbx_seq_one_letter_code
_entity_poly.pdbx_strand_id
1 'polypeptide(L)'
;MANAVKDEKKRAVLKQRAMRAIADIQLRAQMEQLAGRQRTRGKAAPPAGVPSMLGGVPRKKKKKSAAKKTKATAKKPAPRKQSPKRGAAKPRPKSRAAPPTEQLEADQPAVVNLGFSDPTQPDYPLVKDRALAPGETYYFWLEVGSEVRGSISETPTALPLEHLPREATLGVMLFGNEGGFELKAVAGWLRLHADGTVDVATPADVPEDLFNEHVARQRLFFEVRAPRTPGIHRLRCCICFKGALVQSYDIEALVDEDTSTRRPEAVLRSRMDYTLSSTLGRQTLDSYGEHRLTIMLNDNGKGTHGFRVMGEGGEYYRNRTFDGQEVQDIVERARRALRRVSWGSDQPWKQGDGYLYEQDAQRSQLTSDLVRLAIAGYRNYDVIASRLDEGTGTLRDLMRTPATVQLALKETARLVLPLALLYDHTLDTDGDPSEYTLCDTFTRATGNLEEHPCFLGDCPHRDTQGSRVVCPSGFWGYRHQLGIPPTLGSTTESPAELPGVLECAGEPNVLISVSTDPAMRERDDHVRALTELLKKDNVTYAETRKAIIGHLRSARAHVVYFYGHGGVDDGVPYMQVGAPNERISRATLRAEKVVWSNPRALVFLNGCHTTNLEPERAIELVSGFVQTARGSGVIGTEITIFEPLATFFAEVFMTELAKRTTVGESIRRARLRLLEKWNPLGLVYVPYALASLRLS
;
A
#
# COMPACT_ATOMS: atom_id res chain seq x y z
N MET A 1 14.29 -24.22 -36.78
CA MET A 1 13.35 -23.90 -35.67
C MET A 1 12.87 -25.12 -34.87
N ALA A 2 12.35 -26.19 -35.48
CA ALA A 2 11.86 -27.37 -34.73
C ALA A 2 12.90 -28.07 -33.84
N ASN A 3 14.18 -28.08 -34.23
CA ASN A 3 15.25 -28.67 -33.41
C ASN A 3 15.65 -27.78 -32.22
N ALA A 4 15.57 -26.46 -32.35
CA ALA A 4 15.83 -25.52 -31.25
C ALA A 4 14.77 -25.64 -30.14
N VAL A 5 13.49 -25.82 -30.52
CA VAL A 5 12.38 -26.04 -29.58
C VAL A 5 12.51 -27.40 -28.86
N LYS A 6 13.04 -28.43 -29.53
CA LYS A 6 13.30 -29.74 -28.90
C LYS A 6 14.45 -29.67 -27.89
N ASP A 7 15.51 -28.92 -28.19
CA ASP A 7 16.64 -28.73 -27.27
C ASP A 7 16.27 -27.88 -26.06
N GLU A 8 15.41 -26.88 -26.24
CA GLU A 8 14.89 -26.07 -25.13
C GLU A 8 13.99 -26.89 -24.20
N LYS A 9 13.12 -27.75 -24.74
CA LYS A 9 12.33 -28.71 -23.93
C LYS A 9 13.22 -29.70 -23.19
N LYS A 10 14.29 -30.21 -23.81
CA LYS A 10 15.26 -31.10 -23.12
C LYS A 10 15.99 -30.38 -21.98
N ARG A 11 16.42 -29.12 -22.18
CA ARG A 11 17.05 -28.31 -21.13
C ARG A 11 16.08 -28.02 -19.97
N ALA A 12 14.81 -27.73 -20.26
CA ALA A 12 13.79 -27.54 -19.23
C ALA A 12 13.57 -28.80 -18.37
N VAL A 13 13.50 -29.98 -18.99
CA VAL A 13 13.35 -31.26 -18.28
C VAL A 13 14.58 -31.60 -17.42
N LEU A 14 15.80 -31.32 -17.93
CA LEU A 14 17.04 -31.49 -17.17
C LEU A 14 17.11 -30.54 -15.97
N LYS A 15 16.70 -29.28 -16.14
CA LYS A 15 16.63 -28.29 -15.05
C LYS A 15 15.62 -28.71 -13.98
N GLN A 16 14.46 -29.22 -14.38
CA GLN A 16 13.44 -29.72 -13.44
C GLN A 16 13.91 -30.96 -12.66
N ARG A 17 14.64 -31.88 -13.30
CA ARG A 17 15.26 -33.04 -12.62
C ARG A 17 16.35 -32.62 -11.63
N ALA A 18 17.18 -31.64 -11.99
CA ALA A 18 18.21 -31.11 -11.09
C ALA A 18 17.60 -30.44 -9.85
N MET A 19 16.51 -29.65 -10.02
CA MET A 19 15.83 -29.02 -8.88
C MET A 19 15.19 -30.04 -7.93
N ARG A 20 14.60 -31.13 -8.45
CA ARG A 20 14.09 -32.22 -7.61
C ARG A 20 15.19 -32.92 -6.81
N ALA A 21 16.34 -33.17 -7.43
CA ALA A 21 17.48 -33.77 -6.75
C ALA A 21 18.03 -32.88 -5.62
N ILE A 22 18.07 -31.56 -5.82
CA ILE A 22 18.49 -30.60 -4.77
C ILE A 22 17.49 -30.59 -3.61
N ALA A 23 16.18 -30.60 -3.90
CA ALA A 23 15.14 -30.65 -2.88
C ALA A 23 15.21 -31.93 -2.04
N ASP A 24 15.46 -33.09 -2.66
CA ASP A 24 15.62 -34.37 -1.95
C ASP A 24 16.86 -34.37 -1.03
N ILE A 25 17.95 -33.74 -1.45
CA ILE A 25 19.16 -33.59 -0.61
C ILE A 25 18.88 -32.69 0.60
N GLN A 26 18.18 -31.57 0.40
CA GLN A 26 17.81 -30.66 1.49
C GLN A 26 16.85 -31.31 2.50
N LEU A 27 15.87 -32.09 2.02
CA LEU A 27 14.94 -32.81 2.88
C LEU A 27 15.65 -33.86 3.74
N ARG A 28 16.61 -34.59 3.17
CA ARG A 28 17.43 -35.56 3.93
C ARG A 28 18.27 -34.87 5.01
N ALA A 29 18.89 -33.73 4.69
CA ALA A 29 19.67 -32.96 5.66
C ALA A 29 18.81 -32.43 6.83
N GLN A 30 17.57 -32.00 6.56
CA GLN A 30 16.62 -31.60 7.61
C GLN A 30 16.18 -32.78 8.49
N MET A 31 15.92 -33.95 7.89
CA MET A 31 15.54 -35.15 8.66
C MET A 31 16.68 -35.61 9.59
N GLU A 32 17.94 -35.51 9.15
CA GLU A 32 19.11 -35.83 9.98
C GLU A 32 19.28 -34.83 11.15
N GLN A 33 19.04 -33.53 10.92
CA GLN A 33 19.07 -32.53 12.00
C GLN A 33 17.98 -32.75 13.05
N LEU A 34 16.77 -33.14 12.63
CA LEU A 34 15.66 -33.45 13.53
C LEU A 34 15.95 -34.72 14.37
N ALA A 35 16.53 -35.75 13.74
CA ALA A 35 16.96 -36.96 14.43
C ALA A 35 18.09 -36.69 15.46
N GLY A 36 19.00 -35.75 15.16
CA GLY A 36 20.05 -35.32 16.09
C GLY A 36 19.51 -34.58 17.33
N ARG A 37 18.48 -33.74 17.17
CA ARG A 37 17.87 -32.98 18.27
C ARG A 37 17.04 -33.82 19.24
N GLN A 38 16.50 -34.95 18.82
CA GLN A 38 15.76 -35.84 19.72
C GLN A 38 16.66 -36.64 20.67
N ARG A 39 17.94 -36.88 20.29
CA ARG A 39 18.89 -37.61 21.14
C ARG A 39 19.43 -36.77 22.32
N THR A 40 19.34 -35.45 22.27
CA THR A 40 19.92 -34.55 23.31
C THR A 40 18.94 -34.11 24.39
N ARG A 41 17.63 -34.42 24.29
CA ARG A 41 16.60 -34.00 25.25
C ARG A 41 16.35 -34.96 26.43
N GLY A 42 17.11 -36.04 26.57
CA GLY A 42 16.88 -37.09 27.58
C GLY A 42 17.43 -36.86 28.99
N LYS A 43 18.06 -35.71 29.31
CA LYS A 43 18.64 -35.46 30.65
C LYS A 43 18.48 -34.01 31.09
N ALA A 44 17.38 -33.68 31.75
CA ALA A 44 17.30 -32.50 32.62
C ALA A 44 16.31 -32.78 33.77
N ALA A 45 16.81 -32.61 35.00
CA ALA A 45 16.11 -32.79 36.27
C ALA A 45 15.16 -31.62 36.57
N PRO A 46 14.13 -31.80 37.43
CA PRO A 46 13.10 -30.79 37.67
C PRO A 46 13.55 -29.72 38.68
N PRO A 47 13.17 -28.43 38.52
CA PRO A 47 13.43 -27.40 39.51
C PRO A 47 12.34 -27.35 40.60
N ALA A 48 12.79 -27.01 41.81
CA ALA A 48 12.02 -26.95 43.03
C ALA A 48 11.28 -25.61 43.24
N GLY A 49 10.06 -25.74 43.79
CA GLY A 49 9.34 -24.91 44.75
C GLY A 49 9.50 -23.38 44.81
N VAL A 50 8.37 -22.66 44.71
CA VAL A 50 8.13 -21.35 45.33
C VAL A 50 6.66 -21.28 45.83
N PRO A 51 6.35 -20.63 46.98
CA PRO A 51 5.18 -20.92 47.80
C PRO A 51 3.94 -20.02 47.57
N SER A 52 2.81 -20.59 47.98
CA SER A 52 1.46 -20.02 48.04
C SER A 52 1.31 -18.92 49.11
N MET A 53 0.70 -17.79 48.72
CA MET A 53 0.14 -16.79 49.63
C MET A 53 -1.30 -16.48 49.21
N LEU A 54 -2.24 -16.95 50.04
CA LEU A 54 -3.66 -16.66 49.99
C LEU A 54 -3.96 -15.34 50.71
N GLY A 55 -4.68 -14.43 50.05
CA GLY A 55 -5.25 -13.24 50.67
C GLY A 55 -6.51 -12.83 49.90
N GLY A 56 -7.67 -12.96 50.54
CA GLY A 56 -8.98 -12.75 49.91
C GLY A 56 -9.63 -11.40 50.19
N VAL A 57 -10.89 -11.32 49.71
CA VAL A 57 -12.00 -10.42 50.13
C VAL A 57 -12.07 -9.06 49.40
N PRO A 58 -13.25 -8.41 49.15
CA PRO A 58 -14.65 -8.88 49.03
C PRO A 58 -15.42 -8.44 47.75
N ARG A 59 -16.50 -9.18 47.47
CA ARG A 59 -17.64 -8.80 46.61
C ARG A 59 -18.43 -7.60 47.16
N LYS A 60 -18.75 -6.61 46.31
CA LYS A 60 -19.81 -5.61 46.55
C LYS A 60 -21.05 -5.88 45.69
N LYS A 61 -22.21 -5.81 46.35
CA LYS A 61 -23.58 -6.04 45.85
C LYS A 61 -24.28 -4.70 45.56
N LYS A 62 -25.24 -4.77 44.63
CA LYS A 62 -26.49 -3.97 44.47
C LYS A 62 -26.35 -2.51 43.98
N LYS A 63 -27.10 -2.20 42.92
CA LYS A 63 -28.43 -1.56 43.04
C LYS A 63 -29.23 -1.65 41.74
N LYS A 64 -30.46 -2.15 41.88
CA LYS A 64 -31.57 -2.00 40.94
C LYS A 64 -32.18 -0.60 41.12
N SER A 65 -32.58 0.05 40.04
CA SER A 65 -33.57 1.12 40.06
C SER A 65 -34.65 0.81 39.01
N ALA A 66 -35.90 1.01 39.41
CA ALA A 66 -37.10 0.85 38.62
C ALA A 66 -37.93 2.12 38.77
N ALA A 67 -38.50 2.61 37.66
CA ALA A 67 -39.60 3.58 37.55
C ALA A 67 -39.69 3.99 36.05
N LYS A 68 -40.81 4.28 35.40
CA LYS A 68 -42.25 4.19 35.68
C LYS A 68 -42.97 4.53 34.35
N LYS A 69 -44.09 3.84 34.10
CA LYS A 69 -45.23 4.08 33.18
C LYS A 69 -45.33 5.42 32.41
N THR A 70 -45.82 5.34 31.16
CA THR A 70 -47.02 6.06 30.66
C THR A 70 -47.68 5.36 29.46
N LYS A 71 -49.02 5.40 29.44
CA LYS A 71 -49.98 4.87 28.43
C LYS A 71 -50.33 5.98 27.41
N ALA A 72 -50.73 5.59 26.18
CA ALA A 72 -51.90 6.07 25.40
C ALA A 72 -51.78 5.60 23.94
N THR A 73 -52.55 4.63 23.43
CA THR A 73 -53.88 4.73 22.76
C THR A 73 -54.00 5.77 21.64
N ALA A 74 -54.08 5.33 20.37
CA ALA A 74 -55.07 5.79 19.40
C ALA A 74 -55.20 4.81 18.20
N LYS A 75 -56.42 4.31 18.00
CA LYS A 75 -56.91 3.51 16.86
C LYS A 75 -57.48 4.43 15.77
N LYS A 76 -57.50 3.94 14.52
CA LYS A 76 -58.51 4.09 13.41
C LYS A 76 -57.90 4.62 12.08
N PRO A 77 -58.56 4.43 10.92
CA PRO A 77 -58.94 3.15 10.30
C PRO A 77 -58.61 3.11 8.78
N ALA A 78 -58.76 1.93 8.18
CA ALA A 78 -58.75 1.74 6.72
C ALA A 78 -60.04 2.29 6.05
N PRO A 79 -60.01 2.52 4.73
CA PRO A 79 -61.19 2.35 3.89
C PRO A 79 -61.05 1.18 2.91
N ARG A 80 -62.20 0.52 2.69
CA ARG A 80 -62.43 -0.67 1.89
C ARG A 80 -62.95 -0.26 0.50
N LYS A 81 -62.56 -1.07 -0.51
CA LYS A 81 -63.31 -1.49 -1.72
C LYS A 81 -63.69 -0.42 -2.77
N GLN A 82 -63.29 -0.69 -4.01
CA GLN A 82 -64.24 -0.93 -5.12
C GLN A 82 -63.54 -1.61 -6.33
N SER A 83 -64.13 -2.71 -6.78
CA SER A 83 -64.11 -3.29 -8.13
C SER A 83 -65.60 -3.58 -8.44
N PRO A 84 -66.14 -3.69 -9.68
CA PRO A 84 -65.53 -4.35 -10.86
C PRO A 84 -65.93 -3.77 -12.25
N LYS A 85 -65.41 -4.35 -13.36
CA LYS A 85 -66.05 -4.60 -14.68
C LYS A 85 -64.98 -5.20 -15.63
N ARG A 86 -65.07 -6.47 -16.08
CA ARG A 86 -65.70 -6.98 -17.34
C ARG A 86 -65.38 -6.08 -18.56
N GLY A 87 -64.80 -6.48 -19.69
CA GLY A 87 -64.36 -7.76 -20.27
C GLY A 87 -64.27 -7.57 -21.81
N ALA A 88 -63.32 -8.20 -22.50
CA ALA A 88 -63.32 -8.52 -23.96
C ALA A 88 -61.92 -9.10 -24.32
N ALA A 89 -61.81 -10.40 -24.61
CA ALA A 89 -61.91 -11.04 -25.93
C ALA A 89 -60.58 -10.98 -26.75
N LYS A 90 -59.97 -12.16 -26.89
CA LYS A 90 -58.76 -12.49 -27.65
C LYS A 90 -58.96 -12.29 -29.16
N PRO A 91 -57.84 -12.10 -29.90
CA PRO A 91 -57.62 -12.91 -31.10
C PRO A 91 -56.25 -13.63 -31.07
N ARG A 92 -56.23 -14.86 -31.56
CA ARG A 92 -55.04 -15.64 -31.99
C ARG A 92 -55.20 -15.89 -33.50
N PRO A 93 -54.17 -16.38 -34.23
CA PRO A 93 -52.78 -15.95 -34.29
C PRO A 93 -52.37 -15.67 -35.76
N LYS A 94 -51.33 -14.87 -36.01
CA LYS A 94 -50.62 -14.86 -37.31
C LYS A 94 -49.22 -15.41 -37.11
N SER A 95 -48.83 -16.28 -38.05
CA SER A 95 -47.65 -17.13 -38.00
C SER A 95 -46.34 -16.39 -38.24
N ARG A 96 -45.35 -16.74 -37.41
CA ARG A 96 -43.98 -17.09 -37.77
C ARG A 96 -43.13 -16.01 -38.50
N ALA A 97 -42.43 -15.24 -37.69
CA ALA A 97 -41.03 -14.87 -37.97
C ALA A 97 -40.18 -15.49 -36.85
N ALA A 98 -39.05 -16.09 -37.21
CA ALA A 98 -38.08 -16.58 -36.23
C ALA A 98 -37.68 -15.42 -35.29
N PRO A 99 -37.50 -15.66 -33.97
CA PRO A 99 -36.95 -14.63 -33.12
C PRO A 99 -35.59 -14.21 -33.71
N PRO A 100 -35.30 -12.90 -33.81
CA PRO A 100 -33.94 -12.47 -34.08
C PRO A 100 -33.07 -13.14 -33.03
N THR A 101 -32.04 -13.85 -33.48
CA THR A 101 -30.96 -14.32 -32.63
C THR A 101 -30.60 -13.16 -31.69
N GLU A 102 -30.76 -13.40 -30.40
CA GLU A 102 -30.43 -12.46 -29.32
C GLU A 102 -28.95 -12.08 -29.45
N GLN A 103 -28.66 -11.07 -30.26
CA GLN A 103 -27.43 -10.27 -30.21
C GLN A 103 -27.60 -9.20 -29.11
N LEU A 104 -28.08 -9.62 -27.94
CA LEU A 104 -28.17 -8.80 -26.75
C LEU A 104 -27.07 -9.30 -25.81
N GLU A 105 -26.09 -8.43 -25.54
CA GLU A 105 -25.10 -8.44 -24.45
C GLU A 105 -23.68 -7.95 -24.85
N ALA A 106 -23.53 -7.26 -25.99
CA ALA A 106 -22.23 -6.63 -26.33
C ALA A 106 -22.01 -5.23 -25.72
N ASP A 107 -22.93 -4.71 -24.90
CA ASP A 107 -22.95 -3.30 -24.48
C ASP A 107 -22.93 -3.09 -22.95
N GLN A 108 -22.77 -4.17 -22.17
CA GLN A 108 -22.58 -4.03 -20.72
C GLN A 108 -21.09 -3.82 -20.40
N PRO A 109 -20.74 -2.82 -19.58
CA PRO A 109 -19.36 -2.61 -19.18
C PRO A 109 -18.89 -3.83 -18.37
N ALA A 110 -17.68 -4.30 -18.64
CA ALA A 110 -17.10 -5.35 -17.81
C ALA A 110 -16.86 -4.83 -16.40
N VAL A 111 -16.91 -5.69 -15.39
CA VAL A 111 -16.73 -5.37 -13.99
C VAL A 111 -15.93 -6.47 -13.30
N VAL A 112 -15.40 -6.17 -12.11
CA VAL A 112 -14.90 -7.21 -11.20
C VAL A 112 -16.08 -7.81 -10.46
N ASN A 113 -16.41 -9.05 -10.78
CA ASN A 113 -17.43 -9.84 -10.13
C ASN A 113 -16.80 -10.70 -9.03
N LEU A 114 -17.37 -10.64 -7.84
CA LEU A 114 -16.96 -11.44 -6.69
C LEU A 114 -18.16 -12.17 -6.12
N GLY A 115 -17.95 -13.34 -5.50
CA GLY A 115 -19.01 -14.04 -4.80
C GLY A 115 -18.58 -15.35 -4.16
N PHE A 116 -19.58 -16.12 -3.74
CA PHE A 116 -19.40 -17.48 -3.22
C PHE A 116 -20.23 -18.45 -4.06
N SER A 117 -19.84 -19.72 -4.12
CA SER A 117 -20.63 -20.83 -4.65
C SER A 117 -20.53 -22.06 -3.74
N ASP A 118 -21.55 -22.92 -3.83
CA ASP A 118 -21.56 -24.19 -3.11
C ASP A 118 -20.58 -25.18 -3.78
N PRO A 119 -19.84 -26.00 -3.02
CA PRO A 119 -18.90 -26.96 -3.60
C PRO A 119 -19.54 -27.95 -4.58
N THR A 120 -20.81 -28.31 -4.36
CA THR A 120 -21.56 -29.24 -5.22
C THR A 120 -22.18 -28.58 -6.45
N GLN A 121 -22.21 -27.24 -6.48
CA GLN A 121 -22.76 -26.43 -7.56
C GLN A 121 -21.86 -25.21 -7.84
N PRO A 122 -20.57 -25.42 -8.17
CA PRO A 122 -19.59 -24.33 -8.27
C PRO A 122 -19.92 -23.33 -9.40
N ASP A 123 -20.68 -23.78 -10.40
CA ASP A 123 -21.19 -22.97 -11.51
C ASP A 123 -22.15 -21.86 -11.08
N TYR A 124 -22.89 -22.08 -9.98
CA TYR A 124 -24.01 -21.24 -9.57
C TYR A 124 -23.64 -20.37 -8.36
N PRO A 125 -23.51 -19.04 -8.54
CA PRO A 125 -23.33 -18.11 -7.43
C PRO A 125 -24.41 -18.24 -6.36
N LEU A 126 -23.99 -18.18 -5.10
CA LEU A 126 -24.88 -17.99 -3.97
C LEU A 126 -25.56 -16.64 -4.06
N VAL A 127 -26.79 -16.57 -3.56
CA VAL A 127 -27.51 -15.31 -3.45
C VAL A 127 -26.98 -14.48 -2.28
N LYS A 128 -26.74 -13.19 -2.51
CA LYS A 128 -26.13 -12.27 -1.54
C LYS A 128 -26.95 -12.03 -0.26
N ASP A 129 -28.23 -12.41 -0.24
CA ASP A 129 -29.17 -12.24 0.87
C ASP A 129 -29.24 -13.49 1.79
N ARG A 130 -28.35 -14.47 1.62
CA ARG A 130 -28.26 -15.65 2.48
C ARG A 130 -26.90 -15.75 3.17
N ALA A 131 -26.93 -16.20 4.42
CA ALA A 131 -25.74 -16.45 5.22
C ALA A 131 -25.01 -17.74 4.76
N LEU A 132 -23.72 -17.81 5.06
CA LEU A 132 -22.93 -19.03 4.95
C LEU A 132 -23.11 -19.89 6.23
N ALA A 133 -23.03 -21.21 6.09
CA ALA A 133 -23.13 -22.13 7.21
C ALA A 133 -21.80 -22.20 7.99
N PRO A 134 -21.82 -22.34 9.33
CA PRO A 134 -20.61 -22.41 10.12
C PRO A 134 -19.81 -23.68 9.86
N GLY A 135 -18.50 -23.55 9.62
CA GLY A 135 -17.59 -24.70 9.42
C GLY A 135 -17.67 -25.37 8.05
N GLU A 136 -18.59 -24.92 7.18
CA GLU A 136 -18.77 -25.48 5.85
C GLU A 136 -17.77 -24.91 4.84
N THR A 137 -17.50 -25.70 3.81
CA THR A 137 -16.64 -25.31 2.69
C THR A 137 -17.46 -24.64 1.59
N TYR A 138 -16.87 -23.62 0.97
CA TYR A 138 -17.41 -22.86 -0.15
C TYR A 138 -16.30 -22.61 -1.17
N TYR A 139 -16.68 -22.23 -2.39
CA TYR A 139 -15.74 -21.57 -3.29
C TYR A 139 -15.98 -20.07 -3.25
N PHE A 140 -14.97 -19.31 -2.84
CA PHE A 140 -14.91 -17.89 -3.18
C PHE A 140 -14.44 -17.75 -4.62
N TRP A 141 -15.07 -16.88 -5.40
CA TRP A 141 -14.73 -16.74 -6.80
C TRP A 141 -14.58 -15.28 -7.24
N LEU A 142 -13.72 -15.08 -8.22
CA LEU A 142 -13.49 -13.82 -8.92
C LEU A 142 -13.59 -14.04 -10.43
N GLU A 143 -14.30 -13.14 -11.11
CA GLU A 143 -14.46 -13.13 -12.56
C GLU A 143 -14.40 -11.68 -13.07
N VAL A 144 -13.71 -11.43 -14.18
CA VAL A 144 -13.65 -10.12 -14.83
C VAL A 144 -14.37 -10.21 -16.17
N GLY A 145 -15.47 -9.48 -16.32
CA GLY A 145 -16.35 -9.58 -17.48
C GLY A 145 -17.70 -8.95 -17.23
N SER A 146 -18.72 -9.33 -18.00
CA SER A 146 -20.10 -8.87 -17.81
C SER A 146 -20.58 -9.09 -16.36
N GLU A 147 -21.54 -8.29 -15.89
CA GLU A 147 -22.04 -8.41 -14.53
C GLU A 147 -22.67 -9.79 -14.29
N VAL A 148 -22.14 -10.53 -13.32
CA VAL A 148 -22.60 -11.87 -12.98
C VAL A 148 -23.73 -11.77 -11.96
N ARG A 149 -24.90 -12.32 -12.29
CA ARG A 149 -26.00 -12.44 -11.35
C ARG A 149 -25.58 -13.25 -10.13
N GLY A 150 -25.67 -12.64 -8.96
CA GLY A 150 -25.20 -13.22 -7.70
C GLY A 150 -23.87 -12.67 -7.22
N SER A 151 -23.25 -11.75 -7.98
CA SER A 151 -22.11 -11.00 -7.47
C SER A 151 -22.49 -10.23 -6.20
N ILE A 152 -21.56 -10.22 -5.24
CA ILE A 152 -21.70 -9.58 -3.94
C ILE A 152 -21.15 -8.16 -3.91
N SER A 153 -20.65 -7.64 -5.04
CA SER A 153 -20.13 -6.28 -5.16
C SER A 153 -21.21 -5.24 -4.81
N GLU A 154 -20.93 -4.36 -3.84
CA GLU A 154 -21.85 -3.28 -3.46
C GLU A 154 -21.99 -2.24 -4.57
N THR A 155 -20.91 -2.00 -5.31
CA THR A 155 -20.87 -1.05 -6.44
C THR A 155 -20.02 -1.66 -7.54
N PRO A 156 -20.63 -2.26 -8.57
CA PRO A 156 -19.90 -2.73 -9.75
C PRO A 156 -19.13 -1.55 -10.37
N THR A 157 -17.82 -1.72 -10.53
CA THR A 157 -16.95 -0.69 -11.13
C THR A 157 -16.65 -1.11 -12.55
N ALA A 158 -17.08 -0.29 -13.51
CA ALA A 158 -16.86 -0.53 -14.92
C ALA A 158 -15.35 -0.53 -15.26
N LEU A 159 -14.95 -1.55 -16.01
CA LEU A 159 -13.64 -1.77 -16.59
C LEU A 159 -13.78 -1.54 -18.11
N PRO A 160 -13.30 -0.40 -18.64
CA PRO A 160 -13.22 -0.18 -20.08
C PRO A 160 -12.22 -1.17 -20.70
N LEU A 161 -12.74 -2.30 -21.17
CA LEU A 161 -11.96 -3.40 -21.72
C LEU A 161 -11.13 -2.98 -22.94
N GLU A 162 -11.61 -2.00 -23.70
CA GLU A 162 -10.95 -1.40 -24.86
C GLU A 162 -9.61 -0.73 -24.51
N HIS A 163 -9.40 -0.44 -23.24
CA HIS A 163 -8.18 0.17 -22.74
C HIS A 163 -7.25 -0.83 -22.08
N LEU A 164 -7.53 -2.14 -22.03
CA LEU A 164 -6.69 -3.11 -21.33
C LEU A 164 -5.37 -3.43 -22.04
N PRO A 165 -4.32 -3.86 -21.28
CA PRO A 165 -3.03 -4.21 -21.87
C PRO A 165 -3.13 -5.37 -22.85
N ARG A 166 -2.30 -5.35 -23.91
CA ARG A 166 -2.13 -6.52 -24.78
C ARG A 166 -1.46 -7.63 -23.96
N GLU A 167 -2.20 -8.68 -23.64
CA GLU A 167 -1.69 -9.86 -22.93
C GLU A 167 -1.03 -9.51 -21.59
N ALA A 168 -1.86 -9.13 -20.60
CA ALA A 168 -1.41 -8.91 -19.23
C ALA A 168 -1.76 -10.09 -18.33
N THR A 169 -0.92 -10.36 -17.33
CA THR A 169 -1.23 -11.30 -16.25
C THR A 169 -1.53 -10.53 -14.98
N LEU A 170 -2.72 -10.72 -14.42
CA LEU A 170 -3.10 -10.21 -13.09
C LEU A 170 -2.93 -11.33 -12.07
N GLY A 171 -2.23 -11.06 -10.98
CA GLY A 171 -2.22 -11.92 -9.80
C GLY A 171 -3.39 -11.58 -8.90
N VAL A 172 -4.16 -12.58 -8.48
CA VAL A 172 -5.24 -12.44 -7.51
C VAL A 172 -4.82 -13.12 -6.22
N MET A 173 -4.80 -12.37 -5.12
CA MET A 173 -4.35 -12.83 -3.82
C MET A 173 -5.51 -12.75 -2.82
N LEU A 174 -5.79 -13.84 -2.10
CA LEU A 174 -6.85 -13.93 -1.10
C LEU A 174 -6.26 -13.99 0.30
N PHE A 175 -6.85 -13.25 1.24
CA PHE A 175 -6.40 -13.17 2.65
C PHE A 175 -7.57 -13.39 3.61
N GLY A 176 -7.47 -14.40 4.47
CA GLY A 176 -8.34 -14.62 5.62
C GLY A 176 -7.81 -13.92 6.87
N ASN A 177 -8.69 -13.46 7.76
CA ASN A 177 -8.26 -12.94 9.06
C ASN A 177 -8.01 -14.09 10.05
N GLU A 178 -7.26 -13.82 11.12
CA GLU A 178 -7.08 -14.78 12.21
C GLU A 178 -8.42 -15.17 12.83
N GLY A 179 -8.69 -16.47 12.94
CA GLY A 179 -9.99 -17.01 13.37
C GLY A 179 -11.13 -16.81 12.36
N GLY A 180 -10.83 -16.25 11.18
CA GLY A 180 -11.74 -16.08 10.05
C GLY A 180 -11.71 -17.27 9.09
N PHE A 181 -11.99 -17.01 7.83
CA PHE A 181 -12.02 -18.04 6.78
C PHE A 181 -10.66 -18.74 6.64
N GLU A 182 -10.69 -20.07 6.61
CA GLU A 182 -9.53 -20.89 6.28
C GLU A 182 -9.42 -20.99 4.76
N LEU A 183 -8.19 -20.85 4.22
CA LEU A 183 -7.92 -20.84 2.78
C LEU A 183 -7.09 -22.07 2.39
N LYS A 184 -7.48 -22.75 1.31
CA LYS A 184 -6.66 -23.84 0.73
C LYS A 184 -5.54 -23.29 -0.16
N ALA A 185 -5.90 -22.44 -1.12
CA ALA A 185 -4.98 -21.65 -1.92
C ALA A 185 -5.13 -20.15 -1.58
N VAL A 186 -4.04 -19.40 -1.76
CA VAL A 186 -4.01 -17.95 -1.49
C VAL A 186 -3.76 -17.10 -2.73
N ALA A 187 -3.42 -17.73 -3.86
CA ALA A 187 -3.03 -17.04 -5.08
C ALA A 187 -3.55 -17.76 -6.33
N GLY A 188 -3.99 -16.99 -7.32
CA GLY A 188 -4.32 -17.45 -8.67
C GLY A 188 -4.05 -16.34 -9.69
N TRP A 189 -4.07 -16.65 -10.97
CA TRP A 189 -3.72 -15.69 -12.03
C TRP A 189 -4.73 -15.66 -13.16
N LEU A 190 -5.05 -14.45 -13.57
CA LEU A 190 -5.86 -14.16 -14.76
C LEU A 190 -4.98 -13.64 -15.88
N ARG A 191 -5.36 -13.94 -17.12
CA ARG A 191 -4.77 -13.39 -18.35
C ARG A 191 -5.80 -12.49 -19.03
N LEU A 192 -5.41 -11.24 -19.25
CA LEU A 192 -6.17 -10.26 -20.02
C LEU A 192 -5.70 -10.34 -21.47
N HIS A 193 -6.60 -10.59 -22.38
CA HIS A 193 -6.33 -10.70 -23.80
C HIS A 193 -6.51 -9.35 -24.51
N ALA A 194 -5.92 -9.23 -25.71
CA ALA A 194 -5.96 -8.00 -26.49
C ALA A 194 -7.36 -7.62 -26.99
N ASP A 195 -8.30 -8.57 -27.01
CA ASP A 195 -9.71 -8.37 -27.36
C ASP A 195 -10.58 -8.00 -26.15
N GLY A 196 -9.98 -7.82 -24.97
CA GLY A 196 -10.68 -7.50 -23.73
C GLY A 196 -11.20 -8.70 -22.96
N THR A 197 -11.08 -9.93 -23.50
CA THR A 197 -11.47 -11.13 -22.77
C THR A 197 -10.49 -11.43 -21.63
N VAL A 198 -10.99 -12.05 -20.56
CA VAL A 198 -10.18 -12.43 -19.41
C VAL A 198 -10.41 -13.90 -19.10
N ASP A 199 -9.31 -14.66 -19.09
CA ASP A 199 -9.31 -16.08 -18.79
C ASP A 199 -8.42 -16.38 -17.58
N VAL A 200 -8.66 -17.51 -16.92
CA VAL A 200 -7.82 -18.06 -15.87
C VAL A 200 -6.53 -18.59 -16.49
N ALA A 201 -5.42 -17.93 -16.19
CA ALA A 201 -4.10 -18.33 -16.63
C ALA A 201 -3.52 -19.44 -15.75
N THR A 202 -3.76 -19.35 -14.44
CA THR A 202 -3.34 -20.34 -13.45
C THR A 202 -4.40 -20.37 -12.36
N PRO A 203 -5.14 -21.48 -12.21
CA PRO A 203 -6.17 -21.59 -11.19
C PRO A 203 -5.53 -21.57 -9.78
N ALA A 204 -6.26 -21.05 -8.79
CA ALA A 204 -5.89 -21.21 -7.39
C ALA A 204 -6.36 -22.57 -6.88
N ASP A 205 -7.65 -22.84 -7.05
CA ASP A 205 -8.27 -24.15 -6.90
C ASP A 205 -9.11 -24.50 -8.13
N VAL A 206 -9.32 -25.79 -8.36
CA VAL A 206 -10.19 -26.31 -9.42
C VAL A 206 -11.33 -27.08 -8.73
N PRO A 207 -12.59 -26.62 -8.83
CA PRO A 207 -13.71 -27.33 -8.23
C PRO A 207 -13.93 -28.71 -8.86
N GLU A 208 -14.20 -29.73 -8.04
CA GLU A 208 -14.37 -31.11 -8.52
C GLU A 208 -15.64 -31.29 -9.36
N ASP A 209 -16.74 -30.63 -8.97
CA ASP A 209 -18.05 -30.71 -9.63
C ASP A 209 -18.25 -29.61 -10.70
N LEU A 210 -17.17 -29.00 -11.21
CA LEU A 210 -17.24 -27.99 -12.26
C LEU A 210 -17.22 -28.63 -13.65
N PHE A 211 -18.40 -28.74 -14.26
CA PHE A 211 -18.57 -29.35 -15.59
C PHE A 211 -18.63 -28.31 -16.72
N ASN A 212 -18.90 -27.04 -16.40
CA ASN A 212 -18.96 -25.99 -17.40
C ASN A 212 -17.56 -25.46 -17.73
N GLU A 213 -17.02 -25.87 -18.89
CA GLU A 213 -15.71 -25.40 -19.35
C GLU A 213 -15.62 -23.88 -19.51
N HIS A 214 -16.72 -23.20 -19.82
CA HIS A 214 -16.71 -21.75 -19.97
C HIS A 214 -16.47 -21.06 -18.63
N VAL A 215 -17.19 -21.49 -17.58
CA VAL A 215 -17.01 -20.99 -16.22
C VAL A 215 -15.60 -21.32 -15.71
N ALA A 216 -15.11 -22.54 -15.96
CA ALA A 216 -13.74 -22.94 -15.60
C ALA A 216 -12.65 -22.07 -16.24
N ARG A 217 -12.91 -21.55 -17.45
CA ARG A 217 -11.98 -20.66 -18.15
C ARG A 217 -12.06 -19.23 -17.66
N GLN A 218 -13.21 -18.73 -17.22
CA GLN A 218 -13.37 -17.31 -16.88
C GLN A 218 -13.27 -17.01 -15.39
N ARG A 219 -13.63 -17.97 -14.55
CA ARG A 219 -13.81 -17.77 -13.11
C ARG A 219 -12.67 -18.39 -12.33
N LEU A 220 -11.97 -17.56 -11.56
CA LEU A 220 -10.94 -18.00 -10.65
C LEU A 220 -11.57 -18.40 -9.31
N PHE A 221 -11.39 -19.64 -8.90
CA PHE A 221 -11.96 -20.20 -7.67
C PHE A 221 -10.89 -20.37 -6.58
N PHE A 222 -11.28 -20.09 -5.34
CA PHE A 222 -10.53 -20.34 -4.12
C PHE A 222 -11.42 -21.16 -3.18
N GLU A 223 -10.96 -22.34 -2.77
CA GLU A 223 -11.65 -23.12 -1.76
C GLU A 223 -11.43 -22.45 -0.39
N VAL A 224 -12.55 -22.11 0.26
CA VAL A 224 -12.55 -21.45 1.57
C VAL A 224 -13.46 -22.18 2.52
N ARG A 225 -13.06 -22.31 3.79
CA ARG A 225 -13.92 -22.83 4.85
C ARG A 225 -14.39 -21.70 5.75
N ALA A 226 -15.71 -21.60 5.92
CA ALA A 226 -16.34 -20.63 6.80
C ALA A 226 -16.00 -20.93 8.28
N PRO A 227 -15.80 -19.90 9.12
CA PRO A 227 -15.61 -20.07 10.54
C PRO A 227 -16.73 -20.86 11.21
N ARG A 228 -16.41 -21.63 12.25
CA ARG A 228 -17.43 -22.34 13.05
C ARG A 228 -18.25 -21.42 13.95
N THR A 229 -17.77 -20.21 14.21
CA THR A 229 -18.44 -19.25 15.10
C THR A 229 -19.37 -18.37 14.28
N PRO A 230 -20.68 -18.32 14.57
CA PRO A 230 -21.60 -17.40 13.91
C PRO A 230 -21.17 -15.93 14.06
N GLY A 231 -21.45 -15.12 13.05
CA GLY A 231 -21.13 -13.69 13.04
C GLY A 231 -20.68 -13.19 11.66
N ILE A 232 -20.33 -11.91 11.60
CA ILE A 232 -19.76 -11.30 10.39
C ILE A 232 -18.26 -11.57 10.36
N HIS A 233 -17.83 -12.23 9.30
CA HIS A 233 -16.43 -12.55 9.03
C HIS A 233 -15.96 -11.86 7.76
N ARG A 234 -14.65 -11.69 7.64
CA ARG A 234 -14.04 -10.95 6.53
C ARG A 234 -13.01 -11.77 5.76
N LEU A 235 -12.98 -11.52 4.46
CA LEU A 235 -11.95 -11.92 3.51
C LEU A 235 -11.43 -10.68 2.81
N ARG A 236 -10.25 -10.75 2.22
CA ARG A 236 -9.72 -9.70 1.36
C ARG A 236 -9.18 -10.27 0.07
N CYS A 237 -9.65 -9.70 -1.04
CA CYS A 237 -9.19 -10.06 -2.36
C CYS A 237 -8.38 -8.89 -2.94
N CYS A 238 -7.14 -9.16 -3.31
CA CYS A 238 -6.22 -8.18 -3.88
C CYS A 238 -5.94 -8.54 -5.33
N ILE A 239 -6.01 -7.54 -6.22
CA ILE A 239 -5.62 -7.67 -7.63
C ILE A 239 -4.31 -6.92 -7.82
N CYS A 240 -3.30 -7.67 -8.27
CA CYS A 240 -1.94 -7.19 -8.46
C CYS A 240 -1.51 -7.27 -9.94
N PHE A 241 -0.73 -6.31 -10.40
CA PHE A 241 -0.10 -6.30 -11.72
C PHE A 241 1.40 -6.06 -11.57
N LYS A 242 2.23 -6.97 -12.11
CA LYS A 242 3.70 -6.92 -11.96
C LYS A 242 4.16 -6.70 -10.50
N GLY A 243 3.48 -7.36 -9.56
CA GLY A 243 3.72 -7.25 -8.12
C GLY A 243 3.10 -6.04 -7.44
N ALA A 244 2.67 -5.00 -8.18
CA ALA A 244 1.99 -3.83 -7.62
C ALA A 244 0.55 -4.17 -7.25
N LEU A 245 0.10 -3.85 -6.03
CA LEU A 245 -1.32 -3.86 -5.67
C LEU A 245 -2.02 -2.71 -6.41
N VAL A 246 -2.99 -3.07 -7.24
CA VAL A 246 -3.79 -2.14 -8.04
C VAL A 246 -5.16 -1.92 -7.42
N GLN A 247 -5.82 -2.99 -6.98
CA GLN A 247 -7.13 -2.94 -6.33
C GLN A 247 -7.15 -3.86 -5.12
N SER A 248 -7.86 -3.47 -4.07
CA SER A 248 -8.18 -4.33 -2.93
C SER A 248 -9.66 -4.26 -2.60
N TYR A 249 -10.24 -5.43 -2.38
CA TYR A 249 -11.64 -5.62 -2.04
C TYR A 249 -11.74 -6.23 -0.66
N ASP A 250 -12.50 -5.57 0.20
CA ASP A 250 -12.87 -6.09 1.49
C ASP A 250 -14.23 -6.78 1.39
N ILE A 251 -14.25 -8.06 1.76
CA ILE A 251 -15.42 -8.93 1.66
C ILE A 251 -15.96 -9.16 3.06
N GLU A 252 -17.24 -8.87 3.28
CA GLU A 252 -17.98 -9.18 4.50
C GLU A 252 -18.98 -10.30 4.22
N ALA A 253 -18.97 -11.34 5.05
CA ALA A 253 -19.88 -12.46 4.95
C ALA A 253 -20.46 -12.81 6.32
N LEU A 254 -21.79 -12.84 6.42
CA LEU A 254 -22.48 -13.37 7.60
C LEU A 254 -22.40 -14.90 7.59
N VAL A 255 -21.93 -15.47 8.68
CA VAL A 255 -22.00 -16.89 9.01
C VAL A 255 -23.08 -17.11 10.05
N ASP A 256 -24.04 -17.99 9.79
CA ASP A 256 -25.22 -18.20 10.63
C ASP A 256 -25.73 -19.65 10.48
N GLU A 257 -26.30 -20.21 11.54
CA GLU A 257 -26.92 -21.54 11.52
C GLU A 257 -28.14 -21.56 10.60
N ASP A 258 -28.88 -20.46 10.49
CA ASP A 258 -29.99 -20.32 9.53
C ASP A 258 -29.50 -19.77 8.19
N THR A 259 -29.12 -20.69 7.30
CA THR A 259 -28.75 -20.38 5.90
C THR A 259 -29.93 -20.42 4.93
N SER A 260 -31.10 -20.88 5.38
CA SER A 260 -32.28 -21.09 4.55
C SER A 260 -33.06 -19.79 4.32
N THR A 261 -33.10 -18.95 5.36
CA THR A 261 -33.85 -17.69 5.38
C THR A 261 -33.11 -16.61 4.61
N ARG A 262 -33.80 -16.02 3.63
CA ARG A 262 -33.33 -14.79 2.98
C ARG A 262 -33.47 -13.62 3.94
N ARG A 263 -32.43 -12.79 4.02
CA ARG A 263 -32.39 -11.58 4.81
C ARG A 263 -32.92 -10.40 3.99
N PRO A 264 -33.53 -9.36 4.61
CA PRO A 264 -33.99 -8.19 3.88
C PRO A 264 -32.86 -7.40 3.19
N GLU A 265 -31.67 -7.43 3.78
CA GLU A 265 -30.48 -6.81 3.23
C GLU A 265 -29.47 -7.87 2.77
N ALA A 266 -28.59 -7.49 1.85
CA ALA A 266 -27.45 -8.34 1.50
C ALA A 266 -26.60 -8.61 2.75
N VAL A 267 -26.21 -9.86 2.96
CA VAL A 267 -25.35 -10.29 4.07
C VAL A 267 -24.02 -10.87 3.60
N LEU A 268 -23.86 -11.02 2.29
CA LEU A 268 -22.58 -11.18 1.60
C LEU A 268 -22.34 -9.89 0.80
N ARG A 269 -21.23 -9.22 1.06
CA ARG A 269 -20.92 -7.91 0.47
C ARG A 269 -19.44 -7.82 0.11
N SER A 270 -19.12 -7.10 -0.96
CA SER A 270 -17.76 -6.71 -1.29
C SER A 270 -17.68 -5.21 -1.57
N ARG A 271 -16.65 -4.56 -1.01
CA ARG A 271 -16.34 -3.15 -1.20
C ARG A 271 -14.87 -2.97 -1.56
N MET A 272 -14.60 -2.23 -2.64
CA MET A 272 -13.25 -1.80 -2.96
C MET A 272 -12.77 -0.79 -1.91
N ASP A 273 -11.70 -1.12 -1.18
CA ASP A 273 -11.15 -0.27 -0.10
C ASP A 273 -9.76 0.29 -0.41
N TYR A 274 -9.21 -0.06 -1.56
CA TYR A 274 -8.02 0.54 -2.15
C TYR A 274 -8.05 0.43 -3.68
N THR A 275 -7.69 1.50 -4.39
CA THR A 275 -7.53 1.48 -5.85
C THR A 275 -6.51 2.50 -6.35
N LEU A 276 -5.66 2.07 -7.29
CA LEU A 276 -4.79 2.92 -8.12
C LEU A 276 -5.31 3.09 -9.54
N SER A 277 -6.05 2.10 -10.01
CA SER A 277 -6.68 2.09 -11.33
C SER A 277 -8.02 1.39 -11.18
N SER A 278 -9.11 2.15 -11.26
CA SER A 278 -10.47 1.61 -11.24
C SER A 278 -10.79 0.83 -12.51
N THR A 279 -10.08 1.13 -13.61
CA THR A 279 -10.32 0.55 -14.95
C THR A 279 -9.41 -0.59 -15.30
N LEU A 280 -8.28 -0.74 -14.61
CA LEU A 280 -7.17 -1.60 -15.00
C LEU A 280 -6.61 -1.26 -16.40
N GLY A 281 -6.71 0.01 -16.82
CA GLY A 281 -6.29 0.46 -18.15
C GLY A 281 -4.80 0.28 -18.43
N ARG A 282 -4.46 -0.14 -19.65
CA ARG A 282 -3.14 -0.43 -20.21
C ARG A 282 -2.11 0.63 -19.95
N GLN A 283 -2.37 1.84 -20.43
CA GLN A 283 -1.39 2.92 -20.37
C GLN A 283 -1.02 3.19 -18.91
N THR A 284 -2.00 3.09 -18.02
CA THR A 284 -1.81 3.18 -16.57
C THR A 284 -1.01 1.98 -16.04
N LEU A 285 -1.45 0.74 -16.26
CA LEU A 285 -0.80 -0.45 -15.71
C LEU A 285 0.63 -0.63 -16.22
N ASP A 286 0.87 -0.48 -17.51
CA ASP A 286 2.20 -0.60 -18.12
C ASP A 286 3.19 0.41 -17.50
N SER A 287 2.69 1.56 -17.05
CA SER A 287 3.49 2.59 -16.40
C SER A 287 3.87 2.29 -14.94
N TYR A 288 3.25 1.31 -14.29
CA TYR A 288 3.51 1.03 -12.87
C TYR A 288 4.85 0.33 -12.62
N GLY A 289 5.43 -0.30 -13.64
CA GLY A 289 6.70 -1.02 -13.49
C GLY A 289 6.57 -2.25 -12.58
N GLU A 290 7.69 -2.94 -12.40
CA GLU A 290 7.78 -4.14 -11.56
C GLU A 290 8.02 -3.77 -10.10
N HIS A 291 7.31 -4.44 -9.21
CA HIS A 291 7.45 -4.33 -7.76
C HIS A 291 7.88 -5.67 -7.17
N ARG A 292 8.99 -5.66 -6.44
CA ARG A 292 9.49 -6.87 -5.77
C ARG A 292 8.72 -7.20 -4.51
N LEU A 293 8.27 -6.16 -3.82
CA LEU A 293 7.54 -6.28 -2.56
C LEU A 293 6.42 -5.26 -2.50
N THR A 294 5.24 -5.75 -2.17
CA THR A 294 4.09 -4.92 -1.85
C THR A 294 3.60 -5.24 -0.45
N ILE A 295 3.50 -4.19 0.37
CA ILE A 295 2.97 -4.23 1.71
C ILE A 295 1.63 -3.50 1.69
N MET A 296 0.57 -4.13 2.17
CA MET A 296 -0.69 -3.47 2.46
C MET A 296 -0.87 -3.37 3.97
N LEU A 297 -0.96 -2.14 4.46
CA LEU A 297 -1.28 -1.84 5.85
C LEU A 297 -2.70 -1.26 5.91
N ASN A 298 -3.58 -1.91 6.65
CA ASN A 298 -4.98 -1.50 6.76
C ASN A 298 -5.49 -1.65 8.19
N ASP A 299 -6.37 -0.74 8.63
CA ASP A 299 -7.15 -0.93 9.86
C ASP A 299 -8.37 -1.83 9.58
N ASN A 300 -8.69 -2.74 10.49
CA ASN A 300 -9.91 -3.54 10.46
C ASN A 300 -11.11 -2.90 11.21
N GLY A 301 -10.95 -1.66 11.66
CA GLY A 301 -11.96 -0.88 12.39
C GLY A 301 -12.09 -1.26 13.87
N LYS A 302 -11.26 -2.17 14.37
CA LYS A 302 -11.26 -2.65 15.76
C LYS A 302 -9.98 -2.32 16.52
N GLY A 303 -9.16 -1.40 15.99
CA GLY A 303 -7.88 -1.00 16.59
C GLY A 303 -6.74 -1.98 16.32
N THR A 304 -6.91 -2.86 15.33
CA THR A 304 -5.85 -3.77 14.87
C THR A 304 -5.63 -3.58 13.37
N HIS A 305 -4.38 -3.66 12.96
CA HIS A 305 -3.93 -3.42 11.61
C HIS A 305 -3.53 -4.74 10.94
N GLY A 306 -4.13 -5.03 9.80
CA GLY A 306 -3.67 -6.11 8.93
C GLY A 306 -2.39 -5.68 8.21
N PHE A 307 -1.41 -6.57 8.23
CA PHE A 307 -0.13 -6.43 7.56
C PHE A 307 -0.01 -7.57 6.55
N ARG A 308 -0.25 -7.24 5.28
CA ARG A 308 -0.25 -8.20 4.17
C ARG A 308 0.94 -7.94 3.29
N VAL A 309 1.72 -8.97 3.02
CA VAL A 309 2.95 -8.86 2.23
C VAL A 309 2.90 -9.82 1.07
N MET A 310 3.17 -9.28 -0.11
CA MET A 310 3.22 -9.99 -1.37
C MET A 310 4.57 -9.73 -2.02
N GLY A 311 5.34 -10.78 -2.23
CA GLY A 311 6.56 -10.73 -3.03
C GLY A 311 6.27 -11.01 -4.50
N GLU A 312 7.27 -10.68 -5.32
CA GLU A 312 7.31 -10.99 -6.74
C GLU A 312 6.95 -12.46 -7.02
N GLY A 313 6.15 -12.70 -8.06
CA GLY A 313 5.75 -14.06 -8.47
C GLY A 313 4.78 -14.78 -7.52
N GLY A 314 4.39 -14.17 -6.40
CA GLY A 314 3.47 -14.78 -5.41
C GLY A 314 4.13 -15.84 -4.52
N GLU A 315 5.44 -16.05 -4.61
CA GLU A 315 6.17 -17.05 -3.83
C GLU A 315 6.34 -16.65 -2.36
N TYR A 316 6.40 -15.33 -2.10
CA TYR A 316 6.44 -14.80 -0.75
C TYR A 316 5.08 -14.17 -0.40
N TYR A 317 4.34 -14.80 0.50
CA TYR A 317 3.03 -14.36 0.95
C TYR A 317 2.96 -14.42 2.47
N ARG A 318 2.60 -13.31 3.13
CA ARG A 318 2.39 -13.25 4.58
C ARG A 318 1.18 -12.40 4.92
N ASN A 319 0.48 -12.82 5.96
CA ASN A 319 -0.68 -12.12 6.51
C ASN A 319 -0.63 -12.18 8.03
N ARG A 320 -0.41 -11.04 8.66
CA ARG A 320 -0.28 -10.91 10.12
C ARG A 320 -1.08 -9.72 10.60
N THR A 321 -1.40 -9.72 11.88
CA THR A 321 -2.07 -8.60 12.54
C THR A 321 -1.10 -7.95 13.50
N PHE A 322 -1.16 -6.63 13.58
CA PHE A 322 -0.50 -5.80 14.59
C PHE A 322 -1.58 -5.04 15.35
N ASP A 323 -1.42 -4.81 16.63
CA ASP A 323 -2.30 -3.85 17.30
C ASP A 323 -1.90 -2.41 16.94
N GLY A 324 -2.81 -1.45 17.18
CA GLY A 324 -2.57 -0.05 16.87
C GLY A 324 -1.40 0.56 17.64
N GLN A 325 -1.14 0.11 18.87
CA GLN A 325 -0.05 0.62 19.69
C GLN A 325 1.30 0.15 19.15
N GLU A 326 1.40 -1.09 18.67
CA GLU A 326 2.63 -1.61 18.08
C GLU A 326 3.03 -0.87 16.82
N VAL A 327 2.06 -0.58 15.94
CA VAL A 327 2.32 0.22 14.75
C VAL A 327 2.72 1.65 15.14
N GLN A 328 2.05 2.23 16.13
CA GLN A 328 2.42 3.54 16.68
C GLN A 328 3.85 3.54 17.24
N ASP A 329 4.24 2.54 18.02
CA ASP A 329 5.56 2.43 18.63
C ASP A 329 6.67 2.33 17.57
N ILE A 330 6.42 1.58 16.50
CA ILE A 330 7.34 1.49 15.33
C ILE A 330 7.53 2.88 14.71
N VAL A 331 6.43 3.58 14.46
CA VAL A 331 6.41 4.92 13.84
C VAL A 331 7.13 5.94 14.74
N GLU A 332 6.81 5.96 16.03
CA GLU A 332 7.42 6.87 17.01
C GLU A 332 8.91 6.61 17.18
N ARG A 333 9.34 5.34 17.25
CA ARG A 333 10.77 5.00 17.37
C ARG A 333 11.57 5.54 16.20
N ALA A 334 11.07 5.37 14.98
CA ALA A 334 11.70 5.89 13.77
C ALA A 334 11.80 7.42 13.82
N ARG A 335 10.71 8.12 14.13
CA ARG A 335 10.70 9.58 14.19
C ARG A 335 11.59 10.12 15.29
N ARG A 336 11.51 9.61 16.51
CA ARG A 336 12.37 10.05 17.62
C ARG A 336 13.85 9.91 17.26
N ALA A 337 14.23 8.87 16.52
CA ALA A 337 15.59 8.73 16.01
C ALA A 337 15.95 9.81 14.97
N LEU A 338 15.07 10.07 13.98
CA LEU A 338 15.28 11.17 13.01
C LEU A 338 15.38 12.53 13.68
N ARG A 339 14.49 12.84 14.64
CA ARG A 339 14.47 14.11 15.39
C ARG A 339 15.79 14.31 16.15
N ARG A 340 16.26 13.24 16.81
CA ARG A 340 17.54 13.25 17.55
C ARG A 340 18.73 13.54 16.63
N VAL A 341 18.75 12.96 15.43
CA VAL A 341 19.80 13.20 14.43
C VAL A 341 19.67 14.59 13.80
N SER A 342 18.45 15.10 13.68
CA SER A 342 18.21 16.38 12.99
C SER A 342 18.47 17.60 13.88
N TRP A 343 18.01 17.60 15.13
CA TRP A 343 18.16 18.74 16.06
C TRP A 343 18.51 18.34 17.51
N GLY A 344 18.95 17.11 17.74
CA GLY A 344 19.48 16.68 19.04
C GLY A 344 18.46 16.26 20.09
N SER A 345 17.16 16.29 19.78
CA SER A 345 16.06 15.93 20.71
C SER A 345 15.12 14.89 20.11
N ASP A 346 14.48 14.05 20.93
CA ASP A 346 13.38 13.18 20.46
C ASP A 346 12.01 13.85 20.45
N GLN A 347 11.92 15.03 21.06
CA GLN A 347 10.69 15.81 21.10
C GLN A 347 10.45 16.50 19.75
N PRO A 348 9.19 16.82 19.42
CA PRO A 348 8.88 17.69 18.28
C PRO A 348 9.71 18.96 18.32
N TRP A 349 10.07 19.45 17.13
CA TRP A 349 10.86 20.67 16.98
C TRP A 349 10.17 21.85 17.67
N LYS A 350 10.96 22.72 18.30
CA LYS A 350 10.52 24.01 18.83
C LYS A 350 11.43 25.12 18.34
N GLN A 351 10.91 26.36 18.39
CA GLN A 351 11.69 27.54 18.04
C GLN A 351 13.00 27.59 18.87
N GLY A 352 14.12 27.73 18.17
CA GLY A 352 15.47 27.73 18.75
C GLY A 352 16.21 26.40 18.64
N ASP A 353 15.52 25.30 18.31
CA ASP A 353 16.20 24.04 17.95
C ASP A 353 16.92 24.22 16.61
N GLY A 354 18.25 24.06 16.64
CA GLY A 354 19.12 24.22 15.48
C GLY A 354 19.29 22.95 14.66
N TYR A 355 19.65 23.11 13.39
CA TYR A 355 19.93 22.00 12.50
C TYR A 355 21.35 21.46 12.73
N LEU A 356 21.49 20.20 13.14
CA LEU A 356 22.79 19.62 13.46
C LEU A 356 23.73 19.47 12.25
N TYR A 357 23.20 19.57 11.03
CA TYR A 357 23.94 19.44 9.77
C TYR A 357 23.99 20.76 8.99
N GLU A 358 23.84 21.89 9.68
CA GLU A 358 23.98 23.22 9.06
C GLU A 358 25.43 23.52 8.66
N GLN A 359 26.39 22.96 9.39
CA GLN A 359 27.81 23.00 9.06
C GLN A 359 28.24 21.69 8.41
N ASP A 360 29.42 21.69 7.76
CA ASP A 360 30.01 20.48 7.19
C ASP A 360 30.10 19.38 8.25
N ALA A 361 29.31 18.32 8.04
CA ALA A 361 29.21 17.25 9.00
C ALA A 361 30.52 16.47 9.08
N GLN A 362 30.97 16.25 10.31
CA GLN A 362 32.17 15.45 10.55
C GLN A 362 31.83 13.96 10.47
N ARG A 363 32.79 13.14 10.03
CA ARG A 363 32.64 11.68 9.97
C ARG A 363 32.22 11.05 11.31
N SER A 364 32.67 11.63 12.42
CA SER A 364 32.29 11.19 13.78
C SER A 364 30.79 11.41 14.06
N GLN A 365 30.25 12.56 13.66
CA GLN A 365 28.82 12.87 13.78
C GLN A 365 27.99 11.92 12.91
N LEU A 366 28.34 11.75 11.62
CA LEU A 366 27.64 10.80 10.75
C LEU A 366 27.67 9.38 11.35
N THR A 367 28.81 8.94 11.90
CA THR A 367 28.94 7.62 12.51
C THR A 367 27.95 7.44 13.67
N SER A 368 27.96 8.36 14.63
CA SER A 368 27.04 8.34 15.78
C SER A 368 25.57 8.33 15.35
N ASP A 369 25.24 9.15 14.35
CA ASP A 369 23.88 9.32 13.90
C ASP A 369 23.38 8.13 13.07
N LEU A 370 24.19 7.58 12.18
CA LEU A 370 23.87 6.33 11.47
C LEU A 370 23.69 5.16 12.43
N VAL A 371 24.51 5.06 13.48
CA VAL A 371 24.34 4.03 14.52
C VAL A 371 23.00 4.19 15.22
N ARG A 372 22.64 5.41 15.61
CA ARG A 372 21.35 5.71 16.24
C ARG A 372 20.17 5.33 15.33
N LEU A 373 20.24 5.70 14.06
CA LEU A 373 19.21 5.36 13.08
C LEU A 373 19.15 3.86 12.81
N ALA A 374 20.30 3.17 12.74
CA ALA A 374 20.36 1.75 12.43
C ALA A 374 19.81 0.91 13.58
N ILE A 375 20.10 1.28 14.83
CA ILE A 375 19.51 0.64 16.02
C ILE A 375 17.98 0.79 16.01
N ALA A 376 17.48 2.00 15.77
CA ALA A 376 16.03 2.25 15.72
C ALA A 376 15.37 1.48 14.54
N GLY A 377 16.01 1.52 13.37
CA GLY A 377 15.58 0.85 12.16
C GLY A 377 15.59 -0.66 12.27
N TYR A 378 16.60 -1.25 12.90
CA TYR A 378 16.73 -2.69 13.09
C TYR A 378 15.71 -3.20 14.11
N ARG A 379 15.48 -2.48 15.21
CA ARG A 379 14.42 -2.83 16.17
C ARG A 379 13.03 -2.78 15.53
N ASN A 380 12.80 -1.84 14.62
CA ASN A 380 11.55 -1.80 13.85
C ASN A 380 11.46 -2.96 12.85
N TYR A 381 12.54 -3.24 12.13
CA TYR A 381 12.62 -4.36 11.21
C TYR A 381 12.41 -5.70 11.94
N ASP A 382 13.02 -5.91 13.10
CA ASP A 382 12.90 -7.13 13.90
C ASP A 382 11.45 -7.39 14.36
N VAL A 383 10.73 -6.35 14.83
CA VAL A 383 9.31 -6.47 15.18
C VAL A 383 8.47 -6.90 13.97
N ILE A 384 8.76 -6.37 12.79
CA ILE A 384 8.04 -6.71 11.56
C ILE A 384 8.42 -8.11 11.08
N ALA A 385 9.71 -8.38 10.95
CA ALA A 385 10.26 -9.63 10.42
C ALA A 385 9.99 -10.82 11.34
N SER A 386 10.02 -10.66 12.67
CA SER A 386 9.69 -11.76 13.60
C SER A 386 8.27 -12.30 13.39
N ARG A 387 7.32 -11.44 12.99
CA ARG A 387 5.95 -11.85 12.66
C ARG A 387 5.79 -12.39 11.25
N LEU A 388 6.47 -11.78 10.29
CA LEU A 388 6.33 -12.15 8.88
C LEU A 388 7.16 -13.39 8.53
N ASP A 389 8.40 -13.46 8.96
CA ASP A 389 9.34 -14.51 8.56
C ASP A 389 9.51 -15.62 9.58
N GLU A 390 9.02 -15.45 10.81
CA GLU A 390 9.22 -16.43 11.90
C GLU A 390 10.72 -16.81 12.07
N GLY A 391 11.62 -15.89 11.72
CA GLY A 391 13.08 -16.05 11.81
C GLY A 391 13.77 -16.75 10.62
N THR A 392 13.08 -16.99 9.50
CA THR A 392 13.72 -17.64 8.33
C THR A 392 14.71 -16.75 7.58
N GLY A 393 14.60 -15.43 7.72
CA GLY A 393 15.40 -14.45 6.96
C GLY A 393 14.96 -14.27 5.51
N THR A 394 13.81 -14.82 5.11
CA THR A 394 13.34 -14.81 3.72
C THR A 394 13.05 -13.40 3.19
N LEU A 395 12.42 -12.51 3.98
CA LEU A 395 12.21 -11.12 3.62
C LEU A 395 13.53 -10.39 3.43
N ARG A 396 14.50 -10.64 4.32
CA ARG A 396 15.84 -10.05 4.22
C ARG A 396 16.50 -10.40 2.90
N ASP A 397 16.40 -11.68 2.50
CA ASP A 397 17.01 -12.18 1.26
C ASP A 397 16.26 -11.70 0.01
N LEU A 398 14.94 -11.64 0.06
CA LEU A 398 14.11 -11.00 -0.97
C LEU A 398 14.52 -9.54 -1.21
N MET A 399 14.86 -8.83 -0.13
CA MET A 399 15.24 -7.41 -0.15
C MET A 399 16.76 -7.17 -0.25
N ARG A 400 17.55 -8.20 -0.63
CA ARG A 400 19.02 -8.08 -0.71
C ARG A 400 19.50 -7.02 -1.71
N THR A 401 18.95 -7.02 -2.91
CA THR A 401 19.37 -6.11 -4.00
C THR A 401 18.38 -4.96 -4.19
N PRO A 402 18.79 -3.83 -4.78
CA PRO A 402 17.87 -2.74 -5.13
C PRO A 402 16.61 -3.24 -5.84
N ALA A 403 15.48 -2.65 -5.46
CA ALA A 403 14.16 -3.07 -5.92
C ALA A 403 13.14 -1.96 -5.71
N THR A 404 11.99 -2.08 -6.36
CA THR A 404 10.83 -1.23 -6.12
C THR A 404 9.93 -1.84 -5.04
N VAL A 405 9.55 -1.03 -4.05
CA VAL A 405 8.69 -1.43 -2.93
C VAL A 405 7.46 -0.52 -2.85
N GLN A 406 6.28 -1.14 -2.75
CA GLN A 406 5.02 -0.44 -2.56
C GLN A 406 4.51 -0.59 -1.13
N LEU A 407 4.11 0.52 -0.49
CA LEU A 407 3.23 0.51 0.67
C LEU A 407 1.84 1.02 0.26
N ALA A 408 0.89 0.11 0.13
CA ALA A 408 -0.49 0.45 -0.14
C ALA A 408 -1.19 0.87 1.15
N LEU A 409 -1.65 2.13 1.18
CA LEU A 409 -2.38 2.70 2.30
C LEU A 409 -3.85 2.90 1.94
N LYS A 410 -4.72 2.32 2.77
CA LYS A 410 -6.17 2.60 2.76
C LYS A 410 -6.43 4.05 3.18
N GLU A 411 -7.53 4.64 2.71
CA GLU A 411 -7.93 6.04 3.00
C GLU A 411 -7.95 6.39 4.50
N THR A 412 -8.29 5.44 5.37
CA THR A 412 -8.36 5.64 6.82
C THR A 412 -7.06 5.27 7.55
N ALA A 413 -6.04 4.80 6.84
CA ALA A 413 -4.77 4.42 7.43
C ALA A 413 -4.06 5.69 7.89
N ARG A 414 -4.17 5.95 9.19
CA ARG A 414 -3.60 7.08 9.91
C ARG A 414 -2.09 6.89 10.16
N LEU A 415 -1.66 5.64 10.26
CA LEU A 415 -0.27 5.27 10.53
C LEU A 415 0.44 4.92 9.22
N VAL A 416 1.45 5.71 8.87
CA VAL A 416 2.36 5.43 7.74
C VAL A 416 3.63 4.83 8.29
N LEU A 417 3.95 3.60 7.87
CA LEU A 417 5.19 2.93 8.25
C LEU A 417 6.40 3.66 7.62
N PRO A 418 7.38 4.14 8.40
CA PRO A 418 8.58 4.82 7.87
C PRO A 418 9.53 3.85 7.16
N LEU A 419 9.14 3.38 5.97
CA LEU A 419 9.87 2.35 5.21
C LEU A 419 11.33 2.72 4.95
N ALA A 420 11.62 4.01 4.77
CA ALA A 420 12.99 4.48 4.52
C ALA A 420 13.96 4.11 5.64
N LEU A 421 13.46 4.02 6.89
CA LEU A 421 14.27 3.72 8.06
C LEU A 421 14.36 2.23 8.43
N LEU A 422 13.63 1.34 7.75
CA LEU A 422 13.81 -0.09 8.00
C LEU A 422 15.26 -0.47 7.68
N TYR A 423 15.93 -1.07 8.66
CA TYR A 423 17.32 -1.49 8.59
C TYR A 423 17.41 -3.00 8.74
N ASP A 424 17.85 -3.71 7.70
CA ASP A 424 17.75 -5.17 7.64
C ASP A 424 19.08 -5.92 7.60
N HIS A 425 20.20 -5.21 7.73
CA HIS A 425 21.48 -5.87 8.02
C HIS A 425 21.50 -6.32 9.47
N THR A 426 22.17 -7.43 9.76
CA THR A 426 22.29 -7.95 11.13
C THR A 426 23.02 -6.94 12.01
N LEU A 427 22.44 -6.64 13.18
CA LEU A 427 22.97 -5.64 14.09
C LEU A 427 22.69 -6.05 15.54
N ASP A 428 23.72 -6.05 16.38
CA ASP A 428 23.53 -6.05 17.83
C ASP A 428 23.00 -4.66 18.24
N THR A 429 21.85 -4.58 18.89
CA THR A 429 21.24 -3.29 19.28
C THR A 429 21.46 -2.90 20.73
N ASP A 430 22.10 -3.77 21.51
CA ASP A 430 22.24 -3.60 22.96
C ASP A 430 23.71 -3.43 23.39
N GLY A 431 24.63 -3.39 22.42
CA GLY A 431 26.05 -3.09 22.63
C GLY A 431 26.30 -1.64 23.04
N ASP A 432 27.53 -1.39 23.53
CA ASP A 432 27.99 -0.03 23.84
C ASP A 432 28.08 0.80 22.54
N PRO A 433 27.41 1.96 22.45
CA PRO A 433 27.47 2.84 21.27
C PRO A 433 28.89 3.20 20.80
N SER A 434 29.89 3.22 21.69
CA SER A 434 31.28 3.52 21.35
C SER A 434 32.00 2.39 20.60
N GLU A 435 31.47 1.17 20.66
CA GLU A 435 32.04 0.00 19.97
C GLU A 435 31.56 -0.14 18.52
N TYR A 436 30.59 0.67 18.10
CA TYR A 436 30.06 0.63 16.75
C TYR A 436 31.00 1.33 15.77
N THR A 437 31.11 0.75 14.58
CA THR A 437 31.89 1.32 13.48
C THR A 437 31.05 1.35 12.21
N LEU A 438 31.42 2.22 11.27
CA LEU A 438 30.85 2.17 9.93
C LEU A 438 31.54 1.10 9.09
N CYS A 439 30.77 0.51 8.17
CA CYS A 439 31.29 -0.43 7.17
C CYS A 439 32.52 0.15 6.46
N ASP A 440 33.63 -0.56 6.53
CA ASP A 440 34.91 -0.16 5.96
C ASP A 440 34.82 0.03 4.43
N THR A 441 34.12 -0.85 3.73
CA THR A 441 33.83 -0.71 2.29
C THR A 441 33.11 0.61 1.99
N PHE A 442 32.06 0.95 2.73
CA PHE A 442 31.37 2.24 2.59
C PHE A 442 32.29 3.42 2.90
N THR A 443 33.06 3.36 3.99
CA THR A 443 33.90 4.51 4.38
C THR A 443 35.09 4.77 3.45
N ARG A 444 35.48 3.78 2.65
CA ARG A 444 36.49 3.91 1.59
C ARG A 444 35.89 4.30 0.24
N ALA A 445 34.56 4.36 0.12
CA ALA A 445 33.90 4.74 -1.10
C ALA A 445 34.33 6.14 -1.52
N THR A 446 34.72 6.27 -2.78
CA THR A 446 34.94 7.56 -3.44
C THR A 446 34.01 7.64 -4.64
N GLY A 447 33.42 8.81 -4.88
CA GLY A 447 32.51 9.01 -6.01
C GLY A 447 31.07 8.52 -5.77
N ASN A 448 30.44 8.02 -6.82
CA ASN A 448 29.00 7.76 -6.89
C ASN A 448 28.57 6.55 -6.04
N LEU A 449 27.83 6.79 -4.96
CA LEU A 449 27.34 5.72 -4.09
C LEU A 449 26.31 4.80 -4.77
N GLU A 450 25.67 5.21 -5.87
CA GLU A 450 24.68 4.40 -6.57
C GLU A 450 25.27 3.09 -7.12
N GLU A 451 26.51 3.15 -7.60
CA GLU A 451 27.23 2.04 -8.22
C GLU A 451 28.06 1.25 -7.20
N HIS A 452 28.07 1.70 -5.95
CA HIS A 452 28.92 1.12 -4.92
C HIS A 452 28.38 -0.25 -4.46
N PRO A 453 29.23 -1.29 -4.33
CA PRO A 453 28.79 -2.67 -4.08
C PRO A 453 27.85 -2.85 -2.88
N CYS A 454 28.05 -2.09 -1.80
CA CYS A 454 27.14 -2.15 -0.66
C CYS A 454 25.69 -1.84 -1.03
N PHE A 455 25.45 -0.82 -1.86
CA PHE A 455 24.10 -0.43 -2.29
C PHE A 455 23.55 -1.33 -3.39
N LEU A 456 24.36 -2.22 -3.96
CA LEU A 456 23.94 -3.26 -4.90
C LEU A 456 23.61 -4.60 -4.23
N GLY A 457 23.79 -4.71 -2.91
CA GLY A 457 23.49 -5.92 -2.13
C GLY A 457 24.70 -6.79 -1.77
N ASP A 458 25.92 -6.28 -1.99
CA ASP A 458 27.19 -6.98 -1.77
C ASP A 458 28.00 -6.39 -0.60
N CYS A 459 27.32 -5.89 0.43
CA CYS A 459 27.99 -5.46 1.66
C CYS A 459 28.56 -6.68 2.41
N PRO A 460 29.86 -6.71 2.73
CA PRO A 460 30.49 -7.85 3.40
C PRO A 460 30.01 -8.05 4.84
N HIS A 461 29.41 -7.01 5.46
CA HIS A 461 28.94 -7.04 6.84
C HIS A 461 27.43 -7.27 6.98
N ARG A 462 26.71 -7.55 5.88
CA ARG A 462 25.24 -7.70 5.89
C ARG A 462 24.75 -8.75 6.88
N ASP A 463 25.39 -9.92 6.86
CA ASP A 463 24.94 -11.12 7.58
C ASP A 463 25.84 -11.51 8.76
N THR A 464 26.75 -10.61 9.15
CA THR A 464 27.67 -10.85 10.27
C THR A 464 26.88 -10.88 11.57
N GLN A 465 26.80 -12.04 12.21
CA GLN A 465 26.11 -12.20 13.50
C GLN A 465 26.82 -11.41 14.60
N GLY A 466 26.02 -10.77 15.48
CA GLY A 466 26.55 -9.93 16.56
C GLY A 466 27.33 -8.70 16.07
N SER A 467 27.14 -8.32 14.80
CA SER A 467 27.85 -7.20 14.19
C SER A 467 27.52 -5.88 14.92
N ARG A 468 28.58 -5.11 15.18
CA ARG A 468 28.51 -3.69 15.56
C ARG A 468 28.96 -2.80 14.39
N VAL A 469 28.92 -3.34 13.16
CA VAL A 469 29.25 -2.62 11.93
C VAL A 469 27.96 -2.15 11.27
N VAL A 470 27.82 -0.83 11.14
CA VAL A 470 26.69 -0.19 10.48
C VAL A 470 27.06 0.15 9.03
N CYS A 471 26.26 -0.32 8.08
CA CYS A 471 26.37 0.07 6.69
C CYS A 471 25.12 0.86 6.27
N PRO A 472 25.23 2.07 5.69
CA PRO A 472 24.06 2.79 5.21
C PRO A 472 23.22 2.00 4.21
N SER A 473 23.84 1.09 3.45
CA SER A 473 23.08 0.22 2.53
C SER A 473 22.10 -0.72 3.22
N GLY A 474 22.15 -0.86 4.56
CA GLY A 474 21.16 -1.60 5.34
C GLY A 474 19.81 -0.89 5.45
N PHE A 475 19.77 0.44 5.28
CA PHE A 475 18.50 1.16 5.22
C PHE A 475 17.82 0.96 3.87
N TRP A 476 16.55 0.59 3.91
CA TRP A 476 15.73 0.49 2.71
C TRP A 476 15.65 1.81 1.93
N GLY A 477 15.69 2.95 2.62
CA GLY A 477 15.62 4.27 2.00
C GLY A 477 16.80 4.61 1.10
N TYR A 478 17.99 4.03 1.33
CA TYR A 478 19.15 4.21 0.46
C TYR A 478 19.28 3.12 -0.60
N ARG A 479 18.71 1.94 -0.35
CA ARG A 479 18.87 0.77 -1.23
C ARG A 479 17.74 0.60 -2.24
N HIS A 480 16.50 0.89 -1.86
CA HIS A 480 15.31 0.59 -2.66
C HIS A 480 14.59 1.86 -3.15
N GLN A 481 13.85 1.72 -4.25
CA GLN A 481 12.90 2.71 -4.72
C GLN A 481 11.59 2.50 -3.96
N LEU A 482 11.21 3.45 -3.12
CA LEU A 482 10.02 3.34 -2.28
C LEU A 482 8.86 4.13 -2.91
N GLY A 483 7.64 3.62 -2.80
CA GLY A 483 6.42 4.31 -3.20
C GLY A 483 5.28 4.01 -2.24
N ILE A 484 4.54 5.04 -1.84
CA ILE A 484 3.39 4.96 -0.93
C ILE A 484 2.17 5.58 -1.64
N PRO A 485 1.74 5.02 -2.79
CA PRO A 485 0.67 5.62 -3.56
C PRO A 485 -0.63 5.58 -2.73
N PRO A 486 -1.27 6.73 -2.47
CA PRO A 486 -2.53 6.75 -1.74
C PRO A 486 -3.66 6.19 -2.60
N THR A 487 -4.66 5.58 -1.97
CA THR A 487 -5.87 5.17 -2.70
C THR A 487 -6.56 6.38 -3.33
N LEU A 488 -7.03 6.20 -4.55
CA LEU A 488 -7.95 7.14 -5.17
C LEU A 488 -9.32 6.98 -4.50
N GLY A 489 -9.98 8.09 -4.20
CA GLY A 489 -11.34 8.05 -3.63
C GLY A 489 -12.36 7.52 -4.65
N SER A 490 -13.44 6.91 -4.17
CA SER A 490 -14.55 6.44 -5.01
C SER A 490 -15.44 7.60 -5.47
N THR A 491 -14.99 8.39 -6.44
CA THR A 491 -15.88 9.37 -7.07
C THR A 491 -16.56 8.76 -8.29
N THR A 492 -17.89 8.82 -8.34
CA THR A 492 -18.74 8.30 -9.42
C THR A 492 -18.59 9.03 -10.76
N GLU A 493 -17.83 10.13 -10.83
CA GLU A 493 -17.84 11.06 -11.97
C GLU A 493 -16.67 10.87 -12.95
N SER A 494 -15.66 10.06 -12.65
CA SER A 494 -14.57 9.72 -13.58
C SER A 494 -13.85 8.46 -13.13
N PRO A 495 -13.30 7.65 -14.05
CA PRO A 495 -12.46 6.53 -13.65
C PRO A 495 -11.24 7.04 -12.88
N ALA A 496 -11.06 6.48 -11.70
CA ALA A 496 -9.97 6.77 -10.80
C ALA A 496 -8.70 6.08 -11.31
N GLU A 497 -7.85 6.84 -12.01
CA GLU A 497 -6.55 6.38 -12.52
C GLU A 497 -5.41 7.20 -11.92
N LEU A 498 -4.43 6.56 -11.29
CA LEU A 498 -3.22 7.20 -10.83
C LEU A 498 -2.18 7.01 -11.95
N PRO A 499 -1.72 8.08 -12.62
CA PRO A 499 -0.78 7.93 -13.73
C PRO A 499 0.59 7.49 -13.22
N GLY A 500 1.28 6.61 -13.94
CA GLY A 500 2.72 6.36 -13.76
C GLY A 500 3.60 7.13 -14.76
N VAL A 501 3.00 7.84 -15.72
CA VAL A 501 3.71 8.77 -16.60
C VAL A 501 2.96 10.09 -16.68
N LEU A 502 3.68 11.20 -16.50
CA LEU A 502 3.20 12.55 -16.80
C LEU A 502 3.64 12.91 -18.22
N GLU A 503 2.69 12.98 -19.14
CA GLU A 503 2.94 13.37 -20.52
C GLU A 503 3.54 14.78 -20.57
N CYS A 504 4.73 14.88 -21.12
CA CYS A 504 5.55 16.09 -21.12
C CYS A 504 6.35 16.13 -22.43
N ALA A 505 5.78 16.74 -23.48
CA ALA A 505 6.35 16.78 -24.83
C ALA A 505 7.68 17.54 -24.95
N GLY A 506 8.00 18.38 -23.95
CA GLY A 506 9.25 19.12 -23.82
C GLY A 506 9.69 19.15 -22.38
N GLU A 507 10.15 20.30 -21.90
CA GLU A 507 10.51 20.50 -20.50
C GLU A 507 9.28 20.58 -19.58
N PRO A 508 9.41 20.16 -18.31
CA PRO A 508 8.28 20.19 -17.40
C PRO A 508 7.92 21.63 -16.99
N ASN A 509 6.67 22.01 -17.22
CA ASN A 509 6.07 23.15 -16.52
C ASN A 509 6.06 22.92 -15.01
N VAL A 510 6.68 23.83 -14.25
CA VAL A 510 6.75 23.79 -12.79
C VAL A 510 6.14 25.06 -12.19
N LEU A 511 5.24 24.89 -11.23
CA LEU A 511 4.75 25.98 -10.39
C LEU A 511 5.53 26.00 -9.08
N ILE A 512 6.31 27.05 -8.86
CA ILE A 512 7.01 27.33 -7.60
C ILE A 512 6.14 28.26 -6.75
N SER A 513 5.65 27.74 -5.63
CA SER A 513 4.80 28.42 -4.67
C SER A 513 5.54 28.62 -3.36
N VAL A 514 5.82 29.87 -2.97
CA VAL A 514 6.69 30.16 -1.82
C VAL A 514 5.99 30.88 -0.67
N SER A 515 6.50 30.69 0.54
CA SER A 515 6.26 31.56 1.70
C SER A 515 7.11 32.82 1.60
N THR A 516 6.56 33.96 2.03
CA THR A 516 7.28 35.24 2.17
C THR A 516 7.72 35.50 3.60
N ASP A 517 7.70 34.48 4.46
CA ASP A 517 8.22 34.57 5.83
C ASP A 517 9.70 34.97 5.80
N PRO A 518 10.11 36.06 6.48
CA PRO A 518 11.51 36.47 6.57
C PRO A 518 12.44 35.43 7.21
N ALA A 519 11.90 34.42 7.91
CA ALA A 519 12.66 33.31 8.44
C ALA A 519 13.21 32.36 7.36
N MET A 520 12.65 32.38 6.14
CA MET A 520 13.09 31.56 5.00
C MET A 520 14.27 32.24 4.28
N ARG A 521 15.48 32.06 4.82
CA ARG A 521 16.69 32.78 4.42
C ARG A 521 17.28 32.29 3.10
N GLU A 522 17.07 31.02 2.74
CA GLU A 522 17.62 30.44 1.50
C GLU A 522 16.68 30.60 0.31
N ARG A 523 15.48 31.16 0.51
CA ARG A 523 14.42 31.24 -0.50
C ARG A 523 14.91 31.82 -1.83
N ASP A 524 15.53 32.99 -1.81
CA ASP A 524 15.83 33.72 -3.04
C ASP A 524 16.88 32.97 -3.89
N ASP A 525 17.91 32.43 -3.25
CA ASP A 525 18.96 31.65 -3.92
C ASP A 525 18.43 30.31 -4.41
N HIS A 526 17.61 29.64 -3.61
CA HIS A 526 17.01 28.37 -4.00
C HIS A 526 16.02 28.51 -5.16
N VAL A 527 15.15 29.52 -5.14
CA VAL A 527 14.23 29.80 -6.25
C VAL A 527 15.00 30.11 -7.52
N ARG A 528 16.11 30.85 -7.43
CA ARG A 528 17.00 31.13 -8.56
C ARG A 528 17.60 29.84 -9.11
N ALA A 529 18.15 28.98 -8.24
CA ALA A 529 18.74 27.70 -8.62
C ALA A 529 17.73 26.78 -9.33
N LEU A 530 16.51 26.65 -8.79
CA LEU A 530 15.44 25.87 -9.43
C LEU A 530 15.00 26.48 -10.77
N THR A 531 14.91 27.81 -10.86
CA THR A 531 14.52 28.49 -12.10
C THR A 531 15.55 28.30 -13.21
N GLU A 532 16.83 28.33 -12.87
CA GLU A 532 17.93 28.05 -13.79
C GLU A 532 17.92 26.57 -14.23
N LEU A 533 17.77 25.66 -13.26
CA LEU A 533 17.71 24.22 -13.50
C LEU A 533 16.57 23.81 -14.45
N LEU A 534 15.37 24.35 -14.24
CA LEU A 534 14.14 23.95 -14.93
C LEU A 534 13.88 24.74 -16.21
N LYS A 535 14.81 25.64 -16.59
CA LYS A 535 14.67 26.65 -17.64
C LYS A 535 13.52 27.61 -17.37
N LYS A 536 13.87 28.88 -17.20
CA LYS A 536 12.98 29.99 -16.80
C LYS A 536 11.60 29.99 -17.49
N ASP A 537 11.54 29.69 -18.78
CA ASP A 537 10.29 29.73 -19.56
C ASP A 537 9.24 28.70 -19.13
N ASN A 538 9.64 27.64 -18.42
CA ASN A 538 8.73 26.61 -17.91
C ASN A 538 8.41 26.78 -16.42
N VAL A 539 8.91 27.84 -15.79
CA VAL A 539 8.71 28.09 -14.36
C VAL A 539 7.71 29.20 -14.15
N THR A 540 6.61 28.87 -13.50
CA THR A 540 5.66 29.84 -12.96
C THR A 540 5.99 30.06 -11.49
N TYR A 541 6.26 31.30 -11.09
CA TYR A 541 6.56 31.68 -9.71
C TYR A 541 5.38 32.43 -9.08
N ALA A 542 5.03 32.10 -7.83
CA ALA A 542 4.00 32.80 -7.09
C ALA A 542 4.27 32.84 -5.58
N GLU A 543 4.03 34.01 -4.99
CA GLU A 543 4.32 34.32 -3.57
C GLU A 543 3.13 34.93 -2.82
N THR A 544 1.92 34.82 -3.36
CA THR A 544 0.69 35.18 -2.64
C THR A 544 -0.32 34.05 -2.79
N ARG A 545 -1.16 33.82 -1.78
CA ARG A 545 -2.18 32.75 -1.84
C ARG A 545 -3.08 32.90 -3.06
N LYS A 546 -3.49 34.14 -3.37
CA LYS A 546 -4.34 34.45 -4.51
C LYS A 546 -3.69 34.06 -5.84
N ALA A 547 -2.44 34.46 -6.06
CA ALA A 547 -1.72 34.10 -7.28
C ALA A 547 -1.51 32.59 -7.38
N ILE A 548 -1.10 31.95 -6.27
CA ILE A 548 -0.90 30.50 -6.21
C ILE A 548 -2.19 29.76 -6.58
N ILE A 549 -3.33 30.09 -5.97
CA ILE A 549 -4.62 29.47 -6.32
C ILE A 549 -4.97 29.68 -7.80
N GLY A 550 -4.72 30.89 -8.33
CA GLY A 550 -4.89 31.19 -9.74
C GLY A 550 -4.09 30.22 -10.63
N HIS A 551 -2.80 30.05 -10.33
CA HIS A 551 -1.91 29.16 -11.08
C HIS A 551 -2.20 27.67 -10.87
N LEU A 552 -2.59 27.25 -9.67
CA LEU A 552 -3.04 25.87 -9.42
C LEU A 552 -4.21 25.50 -10.34
N ARG A 553 -5.03 26.47 -10.75
CA ARG A 553 -6.14 26.24 -11.68
C ARG A 553 -5.76 26.35 -13.16
N SER A 554 -4.76 27.15 -13.52
CA SER A 554 -4.49 27.52 -14.93
C SER A 554 -3.14 27.09 -15.48
N ALA A 555 -2.11 26.91 -14.66
CA ALA A 555 -0.72 26.79 -15.12
C ALA A 555 -0.36 25.46 -15.80
N ARG A 556 -1.27 24.46 -15.76
CA ARG A 556 -1.04 23.10 -16.31
C ARG A 556 0.35 22.55 -15.92
N ALA A 557 0.70 22.69 -14.65
CA ALA A 557 2.00 22.31 -14.14
C ALA A 557 2.13 20.78 -14.03
N HIS A 558 3.25 20.22 -14.50
CA HIS A 558 3.61 18.82 -14.24
C HIS A 558 4.06 18.64 -12.78
N VAL A 559 4.69 19.68 -12.21
CA VAL A 559 5.14 19.70 -10.82
C VAL A 559 4.64 20.97 -10.12
N VAL A 560 4.07 20.82 -8.93
CA VAL A 560 3.76 21.93 -8.02
C VAL A 560 4.70 21.83 -6.84
N TYR A 561 5.64 22.76 -6.74
CA TYR A 561 6.65 22.83 -5.71
C TYR A 561 6.25 23.88 -4.67
N PHE A 562 6.02 23.45 -3.42
CA PHE A 562 5.75 24.32 -2.30
C PHE A 562 7.00 24.48 -1.44
N TYR A 563 7.44 25.72 -1.23
CA TYR A 563 8.55 26.07 -0.35
C TYR A 563 8.10 27.02 0.76
N GLY A 564 8.01 26.54 1.99
CA GLY A 564 7.43 27.35 3.08
C GLY A 564 7.34 26.62 4.40
N HIS A 565 6.31 26.91 5.19
CA HIS A 565 6.08 26.22 6.46
C HIS A 565 4.84 25.34 6.38
N GLY A 566 4.87 24.12 6.89
CA GLY A 566 3.63 23.41 7.17
C GLY A 566 3.18 23.57 8.61
N GLY A 567 1.96 23.19 8.90
CA GLY A 567 1.43 23.29 10.26
C GLY A 567 0.04 22.72 10.41
N VAL A 568 -0.49 22.86 11.63
CA VAL A 568 -1.87 22.49 11.98
C VAL A 568 -2.53 23.70 12.61
N ASP A 569 -3.74 24.02 12.17
CA ASP A 569 -4.60 25.00 12.84
C ASP A 569 -5.97 24.38 13.08
N ASP A 570 -6.44 24.41 14.32
CA ASP A 570 -7.67 23.75 14.77
C ASP A 570 -7.83 22.30 14.25
N GLY A 571 -6.74 21.53 14.30
CA GLY A 571 -6.70 20.15 13.80
C GLY A 571 -6.59 20.01 12.27
N VAL A 572 -6.66 21.10 11.50
CA VAL A 572 -6.59 21.09 10.04
C VAL A 572 -5.15 21.30 9.56
N PRO A 573 -4.61 20.37 8.75
CA PRO A 573 -3.29 20.54 8.14
C PRO A 573 -3.27 21.64 7.08
N TYR A 574 -2.17 22.37 7.02
CA TYR A 574 -1.95 23.37 5.99
C TYR A 574 -0.49 23.50 5.56
N MET A 575 -0.32 24.06 4.36
CA MET A 575 0.93 24.65 3.89
C MET A 575 0.80 26.18 3.91
N GLN A 576 1.67 26.85 4.66
CA GLN A 576 1.82 28.30 4.66
C GLN A 576 2.50 28.71 3.35
N VAL A 577 1.86 29.64 2.65
CA VAL A 577 2.33 30.19 1.39
C VAL A 577 2.06 31.68 1.38
N GLY A 578 2.85 32.46 0.67
CA GLY A 578 2.80 33.91 0.76
C GLY A 578 3.01 34.44 2.17
N ALA A 579 2.22 35.41 2.59
CA ALA A 579 2.38 36.04 3.91
C ALA A 579 2.16 35.03 5.05
N PRO A 580 2.69 35.26 6.28
CA PRO A 580 2.58 34.29 7.38
C PRO A 580 1.17 33.83 7.78
N ASN A 581 0.14 34.59 7.43
CA ASN A 581 -1.27 34.27 7.67
C ASN A 581 -1.96 33.57 6.48
N GLU A 582 -1.28 33.43 5.35
CA GLU A 582 -1.80 32.84 4.13
C GLU A 582 -1.51 31.33 4.08
N ARG A 583 -2.55 30.53 3.81
CA ARG A 583 -2.49 29.06 3.94
C ARG A 583 -3.25 28.34 2.84
N ILE A 584 -2.76 27.16 2.47
CA ILE A 584 -3.44 26.19 1.61
C ILE A 584 -3.68 24.92 2.42
N SER A 585 -4.96 24.52 2.50
CA SER A 585 -5.41 23.29 3.14
C SER A 585 -6.27 22.47 2.16
N ARG A 586 -6.63 21.25 2.54
CA ARG A 586 -7.60 20.44 1.79
C ARG A 586 -8.91 21.21 1.53
N ALA A 587 -9.40 21.95 2.53
CA ALA A 587 -10.61 22.76 2.40
C ALA A 587 -10.44 23.89 1.38
N THR A 588 -9.26 24.51 1.31
CA THR A 588 -8.94 25.52 0.28
C THR A 588 -9.02 24.92 -1.13
N LEU A 589 -8.37 23.77 -1.36
CA LEU A 589 -8.40 23.11 -2.68
C LEU A 589 -9.83 22.82 -3.15
N ARG A 590 -10.68 22.35 -2.23
CA ARG A 590 -12.10 22.08 -2.50
C ARG A 590 -12.89 23.36 -2.79
N ALA A 591 -12.78 24.37 -1.93
CA ALA A 591 -13.52 25.62 -2.06
C ALA A 591 -13.19 26.35 -3.37
N GLU A 592 -11.91 26.32 -3.76
CA GLU A 592 -11.39 26.99 -4.96
C GLU A 592 -11.53 26.15 -6.23
N LYS A 593 -12.08 24.92 -6.12
CA LYS A 593 -12.28 23.97 -7.23
C LYS A 593 -10.98 23.70 -8.00
N VAL A 594 -9.88 23.51 -7.28
CA VAL A 594 -8.62 23.07 -7.89
C VAL A 594 -8.77 21.61 -8.29
N VAL A 595 -8.74 21.32 -9.59
CA VAL A 595 -8.83 19.97 -10.16
C VAL A 595 -7.91 19.87 -11.37
N TRP A 596 -6.96 18.95 -11.34
CA TRP A 596 -6.02 18.69 -12.43
C TRP A 596 -6.48 17.51 -13.28
N SER A 597 -6.66 17.74 -14.57
CA SER A 597 -7.06 16.70 -15.53
C SER A 597 -5.90 16.27 -16.44
N ASN A 598 -5.13 17.24 -16.97
CA ASN A 598 -3.94 16.98 -17.76
C ASN A 598 -2.99 18.20 -17.82
N PRO A 599 -1.73 18.11 -17.33
CA PRO A 599 -1.17 17.00 -16.57
C PRO A 599 -1.76 16.94 -15.16
N ARG A 600 -1.70 15.76 -14.53
CA ARG A 600 -2.00 15.57 -13.11
C ARG A 600 -0.74 15.83 -12.30
N ALA A 601 -0.64 17.01 -11.69
CA ALA A 601 0.61 17.47 -11.09
C ALA A 601 1.15 16.51 -10.01
N LEU A 602 2.46 16.32 -9.99
CA LEU A 602 3.18 15.81 -8.83
C LEU A 602 3.40 16.98 -7.87
N VAL A 603 3.01 16.84 -6.61
CA VAL A 603 3.18 17.89 -5.60
C VAL A 603 4.42 17.60 -4.77
N PHE A 604 5.25 18.60 -4.53
CA PHE A 604 6.40 18.50 -3.64
C PHE A 604 6.20 19.50 -2.50
N LEU A 605 6.00 18.99 -1.29
CA LEU A 605 5.82 19.78 -0.07
C LEU A 605 7.17 19.94 0.64
N ASN A 606 7.94 20.92 0.21
CA ASN A 606 9.26 21.20 0.77
C ASN A 606 9.19 22.31 1.81
N GLY A 607 8.66 21.98 2.99
CA GLY A 607 8.49 22.97 4.04
C GLY A 607 9.11 22.60 5.38
N CYS A 608 9.58 23.61 6.08
CA CYS A 608 9.88 23.51 7.51
C CYS A 608 8.55 23.30 8.27
N HIS A 609 8.54 22.53 9.36
CA HIS A 609 7.32 22.26 10.16
C HIS A 609 6.16 21.54 9.44
N THR A 610 6.36 21.01 8.22
CA THR A 610 5.39 20.17 7.48
C THR A 610 4.93 18.92 8.22
N THR A 611 5.57 18.62 9.35
CA THR A 611 5.36 17.44 10.19
C THR A 611 5.24 17.77 11.68
N ASN A 612 4.97 19.04 12.03
CA ASN A 612 4.21 19.28 13.26
C ASN A 612 2.78 18.67 13.14
N LEU A 613 2.46 18.23 11.91
CA LEU A 613 1.53 17.17 11.60
C LEU A 613 2.13 15.82 12.01
N GLU A 614 1.62 15.24 13.10
CA GLU A 614 1.63 13.78 13.22
C GLU A 614 1.05 13.19 11.90
N PRO A 615 1.59 12.07 11.38
CA PRO A 615 1.42 11.60 10.01
C PRO A 615 -0.04 11.37 9.63
N GLU A 616 -0.89 11.10 10.62
CA GLU A 616 -2.34 11.02 10.45
C GLU A 616 -2.89 12.28 9.81
N ARG A 617 -2.32 13.44 10.16
CA ARG A 617 -2.69 14.75 9.66
C ARG A 617 -1.91 15.14 8.40
N ALA A 618 -0.69 14.65 8.20
CA ALA A 618 0.03 14.83 6.94
C ALA A 618 -0.71 14.13 5.78
N ILE A 619 -1.26 12.95 6.03
CA ILE A 619 -2.10 12.20 5.09
C ILE A 619 -3.34 13.00 4.67
N GLU A 620 -3.92 13.80 5.54
CA GLU A 620 -5.08 14.65 5.19
C GLU A 620 -4.75 15.73 4.16
N LEU A 621 -3.55 16.31 4.23
CA LEU A 621 -3.08 17.26 3.21
C LEU A 621 -2.73 16.53 1.91
N VAL A 622 -2.06 15.37 2.00
CA VAL A 622 -1.74 14.51 0.85
C VAL A 622 -3.01 14.10 0.09
N SER A 623 -4.02 13.60 0.82
CA SER A 623 -5.31 13.22 0.24
C SER A 623 -6.07 14.44 -0.32
N GLY A 624 -5.87 15.64 0.21
CA GLY A 624 -6.30 16.88 -0.44
C GLY A 624 -5.76 17.02 -1.86
N PHE A 625 -4.44 16.91 -2.05
CA PHE A 625 -3.84 17.04 -3.38
C PHE A 625 -4.18 15.88 -4.32
N VAL A 626 -4.20 14.64 -3.83
CA VAL A 626 -4.46 13.48 -4.71
C VAL A 626 -5.96 13.29 -4.99
N GLN A 627 -6.81 13.30 -3.96
CA GLN A 627 -8.24 12.99 -4.16
C GLN A 627 -9.06 14.22 -4.55
N THR A 628 -8.75 15.39 -3.98
CA THR A 628 -9.52 16.63 -4.29
C THR A 628 -8.97 17.28 -5.55
N ALA A 629 -7.65 17.49 -5.62
CA ALA A 629 -7.02 18.13 -6.78
C ALA A 629 -6.63 17.17 -7.92
N ARG A 630 -6.82 15.85 -7.76
CA ARG A 630 -6.48 14.83 -8.78
C ARG A 630 -4.99 14.81 -9.17
N GLY A 631 -4.10 15.10 -8.22
CA GLY A 631 -2.65 14.99 -8.41
C GLY A 631 -2.17 13.56 -8.62
N SER A 632 -0.97 13.41 -9.19
CA SER A 632 -0.32 12.10 -9.43
C SER A 632 0.44 11.57 -8.21
N GLY A 633 0.63 12.40 -7.20
CA GLY A 633 1.26 12.03 -5.93
C GLY A 633 1.74 13.25 -5.17
N VAL A 634 2.27 13.00 -3.98
CA VAL A 634 2.86 14.02 -3.11
C VAL A 634 4.20 13.53 -2.57
N ILE A 635 5.22 14.38 -2.57
CA ILE A 635 6.46 14.16 -1.84
C ILE A 635 6.40 15.03 -0.59
N GLY A 636 6.62 14.43 0.58
CA GLY A 636 6.66 15.11 1.87
C GLY A 636 7.80 14.60 2.73
N THR A 637 7.73 14.84 4.04
CA THR A 637 8.75 14.40 5.01
C THR A 637 8.14 13.72 6.23
N GLU A 638 8.92 12.89 6.93
CA GLU A 638 8.55 12.20 8.18
C GLU A 638 8.63 13.10 9.42
N ILE A 639 9.57 14.05 9.39
CA ILE A 639 9.85 15.01 10.47
C ILE A 639 10.12 16.39 9.89
N THR A 640 10.31 17.37 10.78
CA THR A 640 10.57 18.76 10.38
C THR A 640 11.92 18.78 9.70
N ILE A 641 12.01 19.50 8.58
CA ILE A 641 13.26 19.71 7.86
C ILE A 641 13.66 21.18 7.93
N PHE A 642 14.92 21.44 7.63
CA PHE A 642 15.53 22.76 7.63
C PHE A 642 15.91 23.15 6.21
N GLU A 643 16.02 24.46 5.94
CA GLU A 643 16.28 24.98 4.60
C GLU A 643 17.48 24.32 3.90
N PRO A 644 18.68 24.17 4.51
CA PRO A 644 19.81 23.57 3.79
C PRO A 644 19.55 22.12 3.33
N LEU A 645 18.76 21.36 4.10
CA LEU A 645 18.34 20.01 3.73
C LEU A 645 17.25 20.05 2.64
N ALA A 646 16.31 20.97 2.79
CA ALA A 646 15.19 21.19 1.90
C ALA A 646 15.69 21.53 0.49
N THR A 647 16.50 22.56 0.38
CA THR A 647 16.98 23.14 -0.87
C THR A 647 17.83 22.13 -1.63
N PHE A 648 18.85 21.55 -0.97
CA PHE A 648 19.72 20.54 -1.57
C PHE A 648 18.96 19.33 -2.10
N PHE A 649 18.06 18.74 -1.29
CA PHE A 649 17.34 17.55 -1.69
C PHE A 649 16.42 17.85 -2.88
N ALA A 650 15.69 18.96 -2.85
CA ALA A 650 14.79 19.35 -3.92
C ALA A 650 15.54 19.63 -5.22
N GLU A 651 16.70 20.28 -5.19
CA GLU A 651 17.51 20.53 -6.38
C GLU A 651 17.99 19.23 -7.03
N VAL A 652 18.51 18.28 -6.24
CA VAL A 652 18.89 16.96 -6.77
C VAL A 652 17.68 16.22 -7.31
N PHE A 653 16.56 16.20 -6.58
CA PHE A 653 15.34 15.54 -7.03
C PHE A 653 14.83 16.12 -8.35
N MET A 654 14.71 17.44 -8.46
CA MET A 654 14.22 18.10 -9.67
C MET A 654 15.16 17.86 -10.85
N THR A 655 16.46 17.81 -10.61
CA THR A 655 17.47 17.47 -11.63
C THR A 655 17.21 16.08 -12.20
N GLU A 656 17.00 15.08 -11.34
CA GLU A 656 16.79 13.70 -11.76
C GLU A 656 15.42 13.50 -12.43
N LEU A 657 14.39 14.18 -11.92
CA LEU A 657 13.06 14.14 -12.53
C LEU A 657 13.07 14.76 -13.94
N ALA A 658 13.76 15.89 -14.14
CA ALA A 658 13.92 16.52 -15.46
C ALA A 658 14.64 15.60 -16.47
N LYS A 659 15.55 14.74 -15.99
CA LYS A 659 16.18 13.65 -16.76
C LYS A 659 15.27 12.44 -17.01
N ARG A 660 13.98 12.54 -16.69
CA ARG A 660 12.96 11.48 -16.88
C ARG A 660 13.16 10.25 -16.00
N THR A 661 13.93 10.39 -14.93
CA THR A 661 14.08 9.37 -13.90
C THR A 661 12.77 9.20 -13.13
N THR A 662 12.51 8.00 -12.64
CA THR A 662 11.32 7.74 -11.81
C THR A 662 11.39 8.50 -10.50
N VAL A 663 10.26 8.78 -9.87
CA VAL A 663 10.17 9.46 -8.57
C VAL A 663 10.94 8.67 -7.50
N GLY A 664 10.78 7.35 -7.47
CA GLY A 664 11.44 6.46 -6.53
C GLY A 664 12.96 6.50 -6.69
N GLU A 665 13.47 6.47 -7.91
CA GLU A 665 14.91 6.56 -8.17
C GLU A 665 15.44 7.98 -7.93
N SER A 666 14.70 9.03 -8.30
CA SER A 666 15.09 10.43 -8.06
C SER A 666 15.23 10.72 -6.57
N ILE A 667 14.31 10.22 -5.74
CA ILE A 667 14.40 10.29 -4.27
C ILE A 667 15.60 9.48 -3.76
N ARG A 668 15.78 8.25 -4.23
CA ARG A 668 16.92 7.41 -3.83
C ARG A 668 18.26 8.10 -4.13
N ARG A 669 18.39 8.70 -5.32
CA ARG A 669 19.57 9.50 -5.71
C ARG A 669 19.77 10.71 -4.80
N ALA A 670 18.74 11.49 -4.55
CA ALA A 670 18.82 12.64 -3.63
C ALA A 670 19.28 12.23 -2.22
N ARG A 671 18.80 11.07 -1.72
CA ARG A 671 19.26 10.48 -0.46
C ARG A 671 20.75 10.12 -0.49
N LEU A 672 21.21 9.45 -1.55
CA LEU A 672 22.61 9.05 -1.68
C LEU A 672 23.54 10.26 -1.84
N ARG A 673 23.12 11.31 -2.58
CA ARG A 673 23.88 12.56 -2.72
C ARG A 673 24.01 13.32 -1.40
N LEU A 674 22.99 13.31 -0.54
CA LEU A 674 23.13 13.82 0.82
C LEU A 674 24.09 12.98 1.66
N LEU A 675 24.02 11.65 1.53
CA LEU A 675 24.90 10.76 2.26
C LEU A 675 26.38 10.91 1.83
N GLU A 676 26.65 11.21 0.56
CA GLU A 676 27.97 11.59 0.05
C GLU A 676 28.51 12.86 0.73
N LYS A 677 27.62 13.75 1.17
CA LYS A 677 27.94 14.94 1.98
C LYS A 677 27.91 14.68 3.48
N TRP A 678 28.03 13.41 3.88
CA TRP A 678 28.00 12.98 5.27
C TRP A 678 26.71 13.33 6.00
N ASN A 679 25.58 13.46 5.30
CA ASN A 679 24.29 13.80 5.88
C ASN A 679 23.27 12.65 5.72
N PRO A 680 22.81 12.00 6.82
CA PRO A 680 21.92 10.86 6.74
C PRO A 680 20.43 11.26 6.58
N LEU A 681 20.10 12.54 6.61
CA LEU A 681 18.72 13.02 6.74
C LEU A 681 17.93 13.03 5.44
N GLY A 682 18.50 12.58 4.32
CA GLY A 682 17.69 12.25 3.13
C GLY A 682 16.59 11.22 3.43
N LEU A 683 16.79 10.37 4.45
CA LEU A 683 15.80 9.37 4.89
C LEU A 683 14.48 9.96 5.39
N VAL A 684 14.43 11.26 5.69
CA VAL A 684 13.18 11.92 6.11
C VAL A 684 12.17 12.05 4.98
N TYR A 685 12.57 12.01 3.71
CA TYR A 685 11.64 12.23 2.59
C TYR A 685 10.77 11.02 2.30
N VAL A 686 9.48 11.25 2.05
CA VAL A 686 8.46 10.22 1.85
C VAL A 686 7.73 10.43 0.52
N PRO A 687 7.75 9.44 -0.40
CA PRO A 687 6.99 9.49 -1.65
C PRO A 687 5.57 8.94 -1.47
N TYR A 688 4.59 9.80 -1.23
CA TYR A 688 3.16 9.46 -1.37
C TYR A 688 2.74 9.45 -2.85
N ALA A 689 3.43 8.64 -3.63
CA ALA A 689 3.31 8.52 -5.07
C ALA A 689 3.69 7.09 -5.50
N LEU A 690 3.38 6.75 -6.75
CA LEU A 690 3.98 5.59 -7.40
C LEU A 690 5.49 5.79 -7.52
N ALA A 691 6.27 4.80 -7.12
CA ALA A 691 7.73 4.87 -7.24
C ALA A 691 8.18 4.97 -8.71
N SER A 692 7.43 4.36 -9.62
CA SER A 692 7.64 4.36 -11.07
C SER A 692 7.19 5.62 -11.79
N LEU A 693 6.47 6.53 -11.11
CA LEU A 693 6.01 7.80 -11.69
C LEU A 693 7.17 8.55 -12.32
N ARG A 694 7.05 8.99 -13.57
CA ARG A 694 8.07 9.79 -14.26
C ARG A 694 7.45 10.76 -15.27
N LEU A 695 8.27 11.67 -15.79
CA LEU A 695 7.94 12.44 -16.98
C LEU A 695 8.13 11.55 -18.24
N SER A 696 7.31 11.74 -19.27
CA SER A 696 7.44 11.02 -20.56
C SER A 696 8.72 11.38 -21.29
#